data_AF-A0A7S4VE04-F1
#
_entry.id   AF-A0A7S4VE04-F1
#
_cell.length_a   1.000
_cell.length_b   1.000
_cell.length_c   1.000
_cell.angle_alpha   90.00
_cell.angle_beta   90.00
_cell.angle_gamma   90.00
#
_symmetry.space_group_name_H-M   'P 1'
#
loop_
_entity.id
_entity.type
_entity.pdbx_description
1 polymer ?
#
loop_
_entity_poly.entity_id
_entity_poly.type
_entity_poly.pdbx_seq_one_letter_code
_entity_poly.pdbx_strand_id
1 'polypeptide(L)'
;EIVKKTRGAFDPAVAPLLHHYEKIARKAALHSNLDISMSSTSTSSSIDDESFVDVETIRRQREVVSVLIELWSRGFGDVDSNDNRVSRKVRDLLEVSQWSSAFSVAPWGVGKNSNAAMSEDKGGLLCIRKKHIDARLDLSGISKGWAVDEIASKLPSPCYVEWGGDIKVRGQHPSGRPWIIAVPEPPTLDELHKRLASAQKSGQKGPVYTLSDHEQKDDNDDDNDSNSKKYLAILELQDGDAVATSGDYEKIIYKEGKMYSHVINPQLGRLLQLNQVTLAQSVVVCKSCMFADALATAAMSREDISSARTLLEPFRTGFREPVTDFILYARRGPRIVRMLVPGLEQKEDRERRLARHTPAKVIVVGSGLAGMSAAIEAADAGASVIVLEKESKTGGNSAKATSGISGWGTETQARQGVADEERLFERDTFLSGLGGQSTPSLVRTLSTKSAPAIHWLLHRFNIPLTVLSQLGGHSAKRTHRAPPDENGRPVPIGFFIMKTLRDAVESEYKGNIEIKCGHSVTSLIHNVDEHNVKTVTGVQVKTEGEIREINADAVVLATGGFGCSLSEDGLMARFRPDLIKCPTTNGAFAQGDGVTIAESIGAELIDMDKVQLHPTGFIDPKDPSNPTKYLAPEAIRGSGGIMVNDEGKRFVNELDLRSVVAKAIQNHCAPYKDGDYTGPPFAWCILSEPAQKLFGAPVIDFYKNRLGLLEHCADVKAAASLIGCSEGTLIKTLKSYEGAAQVGNCPTTQKDIFPAMITPDSQNLILCRVTPSIHYTMGGININAAGEVQERIESIVGHHRHIRRLFAAGEVTGGLHGNNRLAGNSLLECVVFGRIAGERAATIDTPSEVMFPYTESDTHLKDESTGWFSVVLREMRNTDKKYGINTREARFNLDGSLQCTGLDIGQYVAVRGEIDGETLMGYFSPITRPTDEGVIGILCRVDARGGPITKLLQHIRPGSTIQMRAMGGLRIKFHPKPNPHITFRGKTIRRIGLLAGGTGIAPMLQIIRAYGNFVLQNGPDAVTPHGLNLIYAAEEESDLAYMKILETLRDTFPLHFRFYVVLNRPPTGWYQGVGFIEPMDIRKRLVYPPTDEDMVVMCGPPVFEMAMRKTLFHLGFNSSQWFSFAADDNISAHL
;
A
#
# COMPACT_ATOMS: atom_id res chain seq x y z
N GLU A 1 -30.13 22.63 -10.83
CA GLU A 1 -31.16 21.62 -11.13
C GLU A 1 -31.45 20.72 -9.93
N ILE A 2 -30.48 19.93 -9.45
CA ILE A 2 -30.64 19.02 -8.29
C ILE A 2 -31.09 19.77 -7.01
N VAL A 3 -30.50 20.94 -6.72
CA VAL A 3 -30.84 21.80 -5.56
C VAL A 3 -32.25 22.40 -5.64
N LYS A 4 -32.75 22.73 -6.85
CA LYS A 4 -34.12 23.24 -7.04
C LYS A 4 -35.16 22.14 -6.85
N LYS A 5 -34.82 20.89 -7.17
CA LYS A 5 -35.71 19.72 -7.07
C LYS A 5 -35.78 19.10 -5.66
N THR A 6 -34.95 19.53 -4.71
CA THR A 6 -34.85 18.92 -3.36
C THR A 6 -35.24 19.85 -2.20
N ARG A 7 -35.84 21.02 -2.48
CA ARG A 7 -36.22 22.02 -1.45
C ARG A 7 -37.26 21.55 -0.41
N GLY A 8 -37.84 20.37 -0.56
CA GLY A 8 -38.82 19.81 0.39
C GLY A 8 -38.29 18.74 1.35
N ALA A 9 -37.02 18.33 1.26
CA ALA A 9 -36.56 17.06 1.87
C ALA A 9 -35.39 17.16 2.85
N PHE A 10 -35.01 18.36 3.33
CA PHE A 10 -33.89 18.51 4.27
C PHE A 10 -34.25 19.30 5.54
N ASP A 11 -33.62 18.87 6.63
CA ASP A 11 -33.63 19.46 7.97
C ASP A 11 -33.29 20.97 7.94
N PRO A 12 -34.04 21.83 8.67
CA PRO A 12 -33.78 23.27 8.79
C PRO A 12 -32.34 23.64 9.19
N ALA A 13 -31.59 22.73 9.84
CA ALA A 13 -30.19 22.94 10.23
C ALA A 13 -29.21 23.02 9.03
N VAL A 14 -29.59 22.55 7.83
CA VAL A 14 -28.71 22.48 6.65
C VAL A 14 -28.87 23.70 5.72
N ALA A 15 -29.90 24.53 5.95
CA ALA A 15 -30.20 25.72 5.14
C ALA A 15 -29.05 26.74 5.00
N PRO A 16 -28.19 27.00 6.02
CA PRO A 16 -27.06 27.92 5.87
C PRO A 16 -25.97 27.41 4.93
N LEU A 17 -25.76 26.09 4.87
CA LEU A 17 -24.75 25.45 4.03
C LEU A 17 -25.14 25.45 2.55
N LEU A 18 -26.43 25.21 2.27
CA LEU A 18 -26.99 25.30 0.92
C LEU A 18 -26.93 26.72 0.35
N HIS A 19 -27.13 27.74 1.20
CA HIS A 19 -26.99 29.14 0.81
C HIS A 19 -25.54 29.51 0.47
N HIS A 20 -24.56 28.89 1.13
CA HIS A 20 -23.14 29.06 0.84
C HIS A 20 -22.76 28.47 -0.52
N TYR A 21 -23.25 27.27 -0.85
CA TYR A 21 -23.02 26.63 -2.16
C TYR A 21 -23.74 27.34 -3.31
N GLU A 22 -24.94 27.90 -3.10
CA GLU A 22 -25.61 28.75 -4.10
C GLU A 22 -24.81 30.04 -4.41
N LYS A 23 -24.13 30.62 -3.42
CA LYS A 23 -23.26 31.79 -3.61
C LYS A 23 -22.02 31.46 -4.44
N ILE A 24 -21.43 30.28 -4.23
CA ILE A 24 -20.28 29.77 -5.01
C ILE A 24 -20.69 29.46 -6.45
N ALA A 25 -21.85 28.81 -6.63
CA ALA A 25 -22.38 28.48 -7.96
C ALA A 25 -22.77 29.73 -8.77
N ARG A 26 -23.35 30.76 -8.15
CA ARG A 26 -23.63 32.05 -8.82
C ARG A 26 -22.37 32.81 -9.19
N LYS A 27 -21.30 32.73 -8.38
CA LYS A 27 -19.99 33.31 -8.71
C LYS A 27 -19.33 32.59 -9.90
N ALA A 28 -19.55 31.28 -10.05
CA ALA A 28 -19.08 30.51 -11.19
C ALA A 28 -19.88 30.75 -12.47
N ALA A 29 -21.20 31.02 -12.36
CA ALA A 29 -22.09 31.24 -13.51
C ALA A 29 -21.97 32.62 -14.17
N LEU A 30 -21.35 33.60 -13.52
CA LEU A 30 -21.06 34.94 -14.09
C LEU A 30 -19.96 34.92 -15.18
N HIS A 31 -19.37 33.75 -15.48
CA HIS A 31 -18.32 33.58 -16.49
C HIS A 31 -18.71 32.78 -17.75
N SER A 32 -19.99 32.41 -17.92
CA SER A 32 -20.41 31.69 -19.13
C SER A 32 -21.78 32.16 -19.61
N ASN A 33 -21.78 33.09 -20.57
CA ASN A 33 -22.96 33.49 -21.33
C ASN A 33 -23.52 32.28 -22.08
N LEU A 34 -24.77 31.88 -21.80
CA LEU A 34 -25.68 31.27 -22.79
C LEU A 34 -27.10 31.15 -22.23
N ASP A 35 -28.04 31.71 -22.98
CA ASP A 35 -29.47 31.88 -22.69
C ASP A 35 -30.28 30.76 -23.39
N ILE A 36 -31.32 30.22 -22.75
CA ILE A 36 -32.22 29.23 -23.36
C ILE A 36 -33.68 29.53 -22.95
N SER A 37 -34.55 29.66 -23.95
CA SER A 37 -36.00 29.50 -23.82
C SER A 37 -36.50 28.36 -24.72
N MET A 38 -37.52 27.63 -24.27
CA MET A 38 -38.20 26.56 -25.01
C MET A 38 -39.71 26.74 -24.93
N SER A 39 -40.41 26.45 -26.03
CA SER A 39 -41.84 26.17 -26.05
C SER A 39 -42.14 24.84 -26.76
N SER A 40 -43.20 24.20 -26.29
CA SER A 40 -43.69 22.85 -26.55
C SER A 40 -44.73 22.76 -27.67
N THR A 41 -44.92 21.59 -28.30
CA THR A 41 -46.21 20.86 -28.36
C THR A 41 -46.13 19.52 -29.12
N SER A 42 -47.12 18.69 -28.80
CA SER A 42 -47.42 17.25 -29.00
C SER A 42 -47.79 16.76 -30.41
N THR A 43 -47.71 15.45 -30.70
CA THR A 43 -48.85 14.48 -30.81
C THR A 43 -48.49 13.12 -31.49
N SER A 44 -49.02 12.05 -30.89
CA SER A 44 -49.56 10.75 -31.39
C SER A 44 -48.94 9.87 -32.51
N SER A 45 -48.99 8.57 -32.20
CA SER A 45 -49.52 7.42 -32.99
C SER A 45 -48.56 6.35 -33.52
N SER A 46 -49.16 5.16 -33.63
CA SER A 46 -48.71 3.76 -33.65
C SER A 46 -48.00 3.25 -34.90
N ILE A 47 -47.20 2.17 -34.76
CA ILE A 47 -47.35 0.84 -35.41
C ILE A 47 -46.02 0.04 -35.28
N ASP A 48 -46.20 -1.26 -35.09
CA ASP A 48 -45.23 -2.36 -34.97
C ASP A 48 -44.20 -2.45 -36.12
N ASP A 49 -42.97 -2.88 -35.82
CA ASP A 49 -42.31 -3.98 -36.54
C ASP A 49 -41.01 -4.44 -35.86
N GLU A 50 -40.82 -5.76 -35.87
CA GLU A 50 -39.73 -6.51 -35.25
C GLU A 50 -38.36 -6.28 -35.92
N SER A 51 -37.29 -6.20 -35.14
CA SER A 51 -35.99 -6.83 -35.48
C SER A 51 -35.01 -6.77 -34.30
N PHE A 52 -34.87 -7.94 -33.67
CA PHE A 52 -33.91 -8.23 -32.60
C PHE A 52 -32.49 -8.47 -33.16
N VAL A 53 -31.52 -8.30 -32.25
CA VAL A 53 -30.06 -8.61 -32.33
C VAL A 53 -29.73 -9.84 -33.18
N ASP A 54 -28.64 -9.79 -33.98
CA ASP A 54 -28.13 -10.93 -34.75
C ASP A 54 -27.51 -12.02 -33.85
N VAL A 55 -28.38 -12.91 -33.34
CA VAL A 55 -28.06 -14.10 -32.53
C VAL A 55 -27.28 -15.17 -33.32
N GLU A 56 -27.31 -15.13 -34.66
CA GLU A 56 -26.77 -16.19 -35.51
C GLU A 56 -25.23 -16.20 -35.55
N THR A 57 -24.60 -15.02 -35.44
CA THR A 57 -23.13 -14.89 -35.38
C THR A 57 -22.55 -15.51 -34.10
N ILE A 58 -23.18 -15.26 -32.94
CA ILE A 58 -22.80 -15.86 -31.65
C ILE A 58 -23.01 -17.38 -31.66
N ARG A 59 -24.10 -17.85 -32.30
CA ARG A 59 -24.41 -19.27 -32.45
C ARG A 59 -23.33 -20.00 -33.27
N ARG A 60 -22.89 -19.42 -34.39
CA ARG A 60 -21.85 -19.99 -35.26
C ARG A 60 -20.47 -20.04 -34.61
N GLN A 61 -20.09 -19.00 -33.85
CA GLN A 61 -18.82 -19.01 -33.11
C GLN A 61 -18.80 -20.10 -32.03
N ARG A 62 -19.91 -20.31 -31.32
CA ARG A 62 -20.07 -21.44 -30.38
C ARG A 62 -19.94 -22.80 -31.08
N GLU A 63 -20.48 -22.94 -32.28
CA GLU A 63 -20.33 -24.16 -33.09
C GLU A 63 -18.85 -24.41 -33.47
N VAL A 64 -18.11 -23.37 -33.88
CA VAL A 64 -16.66 -23.48 -34.18
C VAL A 64 -15.87 -23.96 -32.97
N VAL A 65 -16.07 -23.33 -31.81
CA VAL A 65 -15.37 -23.71 -30.57
C VAL A 65 -15.70 -25.17 -30.19
N SER A 66 -16.96 -25.57 -30.33
CA SER A 66 -17.39 -26.95 -30.04
C SER A 66 -16.74 -27.97 -30.98
N VAL A 67 -16.64 -27.66 -32.28
CA VAL A 67 -15.99 -28.52 -33.28
C VAL A 67 -14.48 -28.65 -33.01
N LEU A 68 -13.80 -27.55 -32.64
CA LEU A 68 -12.37 -27.60 -32.31
C LEU A 68 -12.07 -28.45 -31.06
N ILE A 69 -12.91 -28.35 -30.03
CA ILE A 69 -12.82 -29.18 -28.83
C ILE A 69 -13.06 -30.67 -29.18
N GLU A 70 -14.06 -30.95 -30.01
CA GLU A 70 -14.37 -32.31 -30.46
C GLU A 70 -13.25 -32.93 -31.29
N LEU A 71 -12.68 -32.19 -32.25
CA LEU A 71 -11.54 -32.65 -33.06
C LEU A 71 -10.31 -32.94 -32.20
N TRP A 72 -10.04 -32.10 -31.20
CA TRP A 72 -8.90 -32.29 -30.30
C TRP A 72 -9.06 -33.53 -29.40
N SER A 73 -10.26 -33.76 -28.85
CA SER A 73 -10.58 -34.95 -28.04
C SER A 73 -10.44 -36.29 -28.77
N ARG A 74 -10.39 -36.27 -30.11
CA ARG A 74 -10.20 -37.45 -30.96
C ARG A 74 -8.73 -37.76 -31.26
N GLY A 75 -7.79 -36.90 -30.83
CA GLY A 75 -6.35 -37.06 -31.09
C GLY A 75 -5.99 -36.72 -32.54
N PHE A 76 -5.07 -35.75 -32.73
CA PHE A 76 -4.64 -35.25 -34.04
C PHE A 76 -4.00 -36.30 -34.98
N GLY A 77 -3.89 -37.57 -34.57
CA GLY A 77 -3.19 -38.62 -35.32
C GLY A 77 -3.99 -39.35 -36.41
N ASP A 78 -5.33 -39.23 -36.43
CA ASP A 78 -6.20 -40.05 -37.30
C ASP A 78 -7.09 -39.23 -38.26
N VAL A 79 -6.81 -37.94 -38.43
CA VAL A 79 -7.48 -37.15 -39.48
C VAL A 79 -6.66 -37.28 -40.76
N ASP A 80 -7.09 -38.19 -41.63
CA ASP A 80 -6.53 -38.38 -42.97
C ASP A 80 -6.48 -37.02 -43.69
N SER A 81 -5.29 -36.59 -44.09
CA SER A 81 -5.03 -35.29 -44.76
C SER A 81 -5.85 -35.06 -46.04
N ASN A 82 -6.54 -36.09 -46.53
CA ASN A 82 -7.43 -36.06 -47.68
C ASN A 82 -8.94 -36.02 -47.34
N ASP A 83 -9.34 -35.98 -46.06
CA ASP A 83 -10.76 -35.80 -45.70
C ASP A 83 -11.22 -34.35 -45.94
N ASN A 84 -11.56 -34.10 -47.21
CA ASN A 84 -12.05 -32.83 -47.73
C ASN A 84 -13.34 -32.34 -47.04
N ARG A 85 -14.04 -33.14 -46.21
CA ARG A 85 -15.26 -32.70 -45.51
C ARG A 85 -14.97 -31.98 -44.20
N VAL A 86 -14.01 -32.44 -43.41
CA VAL A 86 -13.60 -31.77 -42.15
C VAL A 86 -12.79 -30.52 -42.46
N SER A 87 -11.87 -30.62 -43.43
CA SER A 87 -11.11 -29.47 -43.94
C SER A 87 -12.03 -28.42 -44.55
N ARG A 88 -13.03 -28.76 -45.38
CA ARG A 88 -14.03 -27.78 -45.85
C ARG A 88 -14.87 -27.22 -44.73
N LYS A 89 -15.45 -28.01 -43.82
CA LYS A 89 -16.29 -27.42 -42.76
C LYS A 89 -15.52 -26.46 -41.87
N VAL A 90 -14.30 -26.79 -41.48
CA VAL A 90 -13.43 -25.91 -40.68
C VAL A 90 -12.99 -24.70 -41.50
N ARG A 91 -12.63 -24.88 -42.78
CA ARG A 91 -12.22 -23.78 -43.69
C ARG A 91 -13.39 -22.87 -44.07
N ASP A 92 -14.58 -23.39 -44.33
CA ASP A 92 -15.81 -22.65 -44.63
C ASP A 92 -16.28 -21.88 -43.37
N LEU A 93 -16.15 -22.47 -42.18
CA LEU A 93 -16.44 -21.79 -40.90
C LEU A 93 -15.38 -20.74 -40.53
N LEU A 94 -14.11 -20.99 -40.83
CA LEU A 94 -13.01 -20.04 -40.64
C LEU A 94 -13.04 -18.90 -41.68
N GLU A 95 -13.32 -19.19 -42.95
CA GLU A 95 -13.49 -18.20 -44.02
C GLU A 95 -14.67 -17.28 -43.73
N VAL A 96 -15.80 -17.80 -43.22
CA VAL A 96 -16.93 -16.95 -42.78
C VAL A 96 -16.57 -16.08 -41.57
N SER A 97 -15.68 -16.53 -40.67
CA SER A 97 -15.17 -15.71 -39.56
C SER A 97 -14.13 -14.66 -40.00
N GLN A 98 -13.36 -14.93 -41.07
CA GLN A 98 -12.40 -13.99 -41.67
C GLN A 98 -13.08 -13.01 -42.66
N TRP A 99 -14.24 -13.35 -43.22
CA TRP A 99 -15.03 -12.51 -44.14
C TRP A 99 -15.92 -11.47 -43.45
N SER A 100 -15.83 -11.28 -42.13
CA SER A 100 -16.64 -10.27 -41.43
C SER A 100 -16.32 -8.81 -41.82
N SER A 101 -15.33 -8.57 -42.69
CA SER A 101 -15.01 -7.25 -43.23
C SER A 101 -15.96 -6.73 -44.33
N ALA A 102 -17.03 -7.42 -44.70
CA ALA A 102 -17.87 -7.00 -45.82
C ALA A 102 -19.37 -7.24 -45.63
N PHE A 103 -20.06 -6.47 -44.78
CA PHE A 103 -21.51 -6.29 -44.92
C PHE A 103 -21.94 -4.85 -44.60
N SER A 104 -22.65 -4.20 -45.54
CA SER A 104 -23.30 -2.87 -45.42
C SER A 104 -24.83 -2.99 -45.39
N VAL A 105 -25.53 -2.25 -44.53
CA VAL A 105 -27.01 -2.16 -44.54
C VAL A 105 -27.34 -0.71 -44.84
N ALA A 106 -28.21 -0.50 -45.82
CA ALA A 106 -28.76 0.77 -46.31
C ALA A 106 -30.26 0.55 -46.69
N PRO A 107 -31.11 1.57 -46.94
CA PRO A 107 -31.04 3.00 -46.60
C PRO A 107 -32.32 3.54 -45.89
N TRP A 108 -32.43 4.88 -45.79
CA TRP A 108 -33.58 5.75 -45.40
C TRP A 108 -33.83 6.01 -43.90
N GLY A 109 -34.16 7.21 -43.42
CA GLY A 109 -34.37 8.54 -44.02
C GLY A 109 -34.57 9.58 -42.90
N VAL A 110 -34.17 10.83 -43.12
CA VAL A 110 -34.01 11.88 -42.10
C VAL A 110 -35.34 12.56 -41.74
N GLY A 111 -35.69 12.58 -40.46
CA GLY A 111 -36.72 13.45 -39.88
C GLY A 111 -36.27 13.99 -38.51
N LYS A 112 -36.22 15.32 -38.39
CA LYS A 112 -35.68 16.06 -37.23
C LYS A 112 -36.58 15.96 -35.98
N ASN A 113 -35.93 16.18 -34.82
CA ASN A 113 -36.45 16.49 -33.48
C ASN A 113 -36.88 15.33 -32.58
N SER A 114 -36.11 15.05 -31.52
CA SER A 114 -36.39 15.58 -30.16
C SER A 114 -35.58 14.84 -29.08
N ASN A 115 -35.35 15.56 -27.98
CA ASN A 115 -34.78 15.08 -26.72
C ASN A 115 -35.42 13.77 -26.23
N ALA A 116 -34.60 12.77 -25.88
CA ALA A 116 -35.05 11.66 -25.05
C ALA A 116 -33.96 11.30 -24.04
N ALA A 117 -34.34 11.47 -22.77
CA ALA A 117 -33.69 10.96 -21.59
C ALA A 117 -33.52 9.44 -21.66
N MET A 118 -32.49 8.93 -20.96
CA MET A 118 -32.40 7.53 -20.59
C MET A 118 -33.62 7.17 -19.74
N SER A 119 -34.60 6.48 -20.32
CA SER A 119 -35.62 5.76 -19.56
C SER A 119 -35.06 4.39 -19.21
N GLU A 120 -34.89 4.14 -17.91
CA GLU A 120 -34.72 2.80 -17.36
C GLU A 120 -35.98 1.99 -17.70
N ASP A 121 -35.82 0.96 -18.51
CA ASP A 121 -36.83 -0.08 -18.64
C ASP A 121 -36.52 -1.21 -17.65
N LYS A 122 -37.60 -1.81 -17.11
CA LYS A 122 -37.59 -2.77 -16.01
C LYS A 122 -36.89 -4.08 -16.42
N GLY A 123 -35.57 -4.07 -16.33
CA GLY A 123 -34.74 -5.23 -16.67
C GLY A 123 -33.23 -4.98 -16.65
N GLY A 124 -32.77 -3.77 -16.26
CA GLY A 124 -31.35 -3.53 -15.97
C GLY A 124 -30.38 -3.75 -17.13
N LEU A 125 -30.84 -3.71 -18.38
CA LEU A 125 -29.97 -3.83 -19.55
C LEU A 125 -29.64 -2.44 -20.11
N LEU A 126 -28.36 -2.06 -19.99
CA LEU A 126 -27.79 -0.90 -20.69
C LEU A 126 -27.90 -1.11 -22.20
N CYS A 127 -28.62 -0.22 -22.89
CA CYS A 127 -28.84 -0.30 -24.34
C CYS A 127 -28.03 0.77 -25.08
N ILE A 128 -27.28 0.37 -26.11
CA ILE A 128 -26.59 1.27 -27.05
C ILE A 128 -27.48 1.45 -28.27
N ARG A 129 -27.93 2.69 -28.53
CA ARG A 129 -28.83 3.00 -29.64
C ARG A 129 -28.06 3.62 -30.82
N LYS A 130 -28.11 2.96 -31.97
CA LYS A 130 -27.46 3.38 -33.22
C LYS A 130 -28.07 4.70 -33.72
N LYS A 131 -27.27 5.76 -33.87
CA LYS A 131 -27.70 7.08 -34.38
C LYS A 131 -27.65 7.23 -35.91
N HIS A 132 -26.80 6.45 -36.58
CA HIS A 132 -26.60 6.50 -38.03
C HIS A 132 -27.01 5.17 -38.66
N ILE A 133 -27.89 5.20 -39.67
CA ILE A 133 -28.48 4.03 -40.32
C ILE A 133 -27.43 3.05 -40.89
N ASP A 134 -26.26 3.55 -41.28
CA ASP A 134 -25.19 2.73 -41.88
C ASP A 134 -24.16 2.21 -40.86
N ALA A 135 -24.17 2.70 -39.61
CA ALA A 135 -23.19 2.30 -38.60
C ALA A 135 -23.35 0.81 -38.21
N ARG A 136 -22.34 -0.01 -38.47
CA ARG A 136 -22.31 -1.43 -38.05
C ARG A 136 -21.65 -1.53 -36.68
N LEU A 137 -22.12 -2.42 -35.81
CA LEU A 137 -21.42 -2.78 -34.58
C LEU A 137 -20.86 -4.20 -34.78
N ASP A 138 -19.54 -4.32 -34.79
CA ASP A 138 -18.85 -5.60 -34.87
C ASP A 138 -18.40 -6.02 -33.46
N LEU A 139 -18.87 -7.18 -32.99
CA LEU A 139 -18.53 -7.74 -31.68
C LEU A 139 -17.43 -8.81 -31.77
N SER A 140 -16.84 -9.03 -32.95
CA SER A 140 -15.79 -10.02 -33.19
C SER A 140 -14.56 -9.87 -32.29
N GLY A 141 -14.28 -8.63 -31.84
CA GLY A 141 -13.19 -8.34 -30.90
C GLY A 141 -13.32 -9.08 -29.56
N ILE A 142 -14.51 -9.09 -28.95
CA ILE A 142 -14.73 -9.71 -27.62
C ILE A 142 -14.68 -11.24 -27.70
N SER A 143 -15.05 -11.81 -28.84
CA SER A 143 -15.16 -13.26 -29.03
C SER A 143 -13.82 -14.00 -29.00
N LYS A 144 -12.72 -13.35 -29.43
CA LYS A 144 -11.39 -13.99 -29.53
C LYS A 144 -10.84 -14.34 -28.15
N GLY A 145 -10.69 -13.35 -27.27
CA GLY A 145 -10.22 -13.57 -25.91
C GLY A 145 -11.10 -14.55 -25.13
N TRP A 146 -12.43 -14.47 -25.26
CA TRP A 146 -13.33 -15.44 -24.63
C TRP A 146 -13.13 -16.88 -25.13
N ALA A 147 -12.93 -17.06 -26.44
CA ALA A 147 -12.68 -18.39 -27.01
C ALA A 147 -11.35 -18.98 -26.51
N VAL A 148 -10.30 -18.17 -26.41
CA VAL A 148 -9.01 -18.58 -25.81
C VAL A 148 -9.19 -19.03 -24.37
N ASP A 149 -9.95 -18.28 -23.57
CA ASP A 149 -10.28 -18.63 -22.18
C ASP A 149 -11.02 -19.98 -22.09
N GLU A 150 -12.06 -20.17 -22.90
CA GLU A 150 -12.86 -21.39 -22.92
C GLU A 150 -12.05 -22.62 -23.35
N ILE A 151 -11.24 -22.49 -24.41
CA ILE A 151 -10.39 -23.59 -24.89
C ILE A 151 -9.37 -23.97 -23.82
N ALA A 152 -8.65 -23.00 -23.25
CA ALA A 152 -7.65 -23.27 -22.21
C ALA A 152 -8.27 -23.94 -20.97
N SER A 153 -9.50 -23.57 -20.59
CA SER A 153 -10.18 -24.17 -19.44
C SER A 153 -10.50 -25.66 -19.63
N LYS A 154 -10.73 -26.11 -20.87
CA LYS A 154 -11.13 -27.48 -21.21
C LYS A 154 -9.95 -28.38 -21.60
N LEU A 155 -8.82 -27.80 -21.97
CA LEU A 155 -7.58 -28.55 -22.22
C LEU A 155 -6.92 -28.99 -20.89
N PRO A 156 -6.31 -30.19 -20.85
CA PRO A 156 -5.52 -30.63 -19.71
C PRO A 156 -4.25 -29.79 -19.60
N SER A 157 -3.79 -29.61 -18.36
CA SER A 157 -2.55 -28.91 -18.05
C SER A 157 -1.34 -29.87 -18.18
N PRO A 158 -0.18 -29.42 -18.72
CA PRO A 158 0.10 -28.07 -19.18
C PRO A 158 -0.39 -27.79 -20.60
N CYS A 159 -0.87 -26.57 -20.86
CA CYS A 159 -1.32 -26.15 -22.19
C CYS A 159 -0.99 -24.68 -22.51
N TYR A 160 -0.87 -24.40 -23.81
CA TYR A 160 -0.69 -23.09 -24.41
C TYR A 160 -1.73 -22.93 -25.51
N VAL A 161 -2.54 -21.89 -25.43
CA VAL A 161 -3.57 -21.56 -26.42
C VAL A 161 -3.25 -20.19 -26.99
N GLU A 162 -3.19 -20.09 -28.32
CA GLU A 162 -3.03 -18.82 -29.04
C GLU A 162 -4.09 -18.73 -30.12
N TRP A 163 -4.74 -17.57 -30.22
CA TRP A 163 -5.66 -17.27 -31.31
C TRP A 163 -5.61 -15.78 -31.68
N GLY A 164 -4.94 -15.47 -32.79
CA GLY A 164 -4.98 -14.12 -33.36
C GLY A 164 -4.29 -13.09 -32.48
N GLY A 165 -3.20 -13.49 -31.83
CA GLY A 165 -2.39 -12.69 -30.90
C GLY A 165 -2.81 -12.80 -29.43
N ASP A 166 -3.98 -13.38 -29.15
CA ASP A 166 -4.53 -13.57 -27.81
C ASP A 166 -4.06 -14.93 -27.26
N ILE A 167 -3.40 -14.92 -26.10
CA ILE A 167 -2.68 -16.08 -25.57
C ILE A 167 -3.16 -16.42 -24.17
N LYS A 168 -3.27 -17.71 -23.83
CA LYS A 168 -3.44 -18.19 -22.44
C LYS A 168 -2.63 -19.44 -22.16
N VAL A 169 -2.02 -19.50 -20.98
CA VAL A 169 -1.23 -20.65 -20.53
C VAL A 169 -1.83 -21.30 -19.28
N ARG A 170 -1.65 -22.62 -19.14
CA ARG A 170 -1.93 -23.36 -17.91
C ARG A 170 -0.82 -24.37 -17.60
N GLY A 171 -0.54 -24.59 -16.33
CA GLY A 171 0.54 -25.43 -15.84
C GLY A 171 1.93 -24.86 -16.10
N GLN A 172 2.94 -25.56 -15.60
CA GLN A 172 4.34 -25.26 -15.93
C GLN A 172 4.68 -25.81 -17.33
N HIS A 173 5.61 -25.14 -18.03
CA HIS A 173 6.13 -25.67 -19.28
C HIS A 173 6.64 -27.11 -19.08
N PRO A 174 6.44 -28.05 -20.02
CA PRO A 174 6.86 -29.46 -19.87
C PRO A 174 8.34 -29.68 -19.51
N SER A 175 9.19 -28.67 -19.68
CA SER A 175 10.61 -28.69 -19.31
C SER A 175 10.92 -28.09 -17.93
N GLY A 176 9.91 -27.77 -17.11
CA GLY A 176 10.07 -27.19 -15.77
C GLY A 176 10.43 -25.69 -15.73
N ARG A 177 10.43 -25.00 -16.88
CA ARG A 177 10.69 -23.55 -16.99
C ARG A 177 9.38 -22.74 -17.00
N PRO A 178 9.39 -21.41 -16.73
CA PRO A 178 8.22 -20.57 -16.98
C PRO A 178 7.89 -20.50 -18.48
N TRP A 179 6.64 -20.22 -18.82
CA TRP A 179 6.27 -19.91 -20.20
C TRP A 179 6.85 -18.55 -20.58
N ILE A 180 7.51 -18.45 -21.73
CA ILE A 180 8.22 -17.23 -22.15
C ILE A 180 7.65 -16.77 -23.49
N ILE A 181 7.22 -15.51 -23.55
CA ILE A 181 6.70 -14.88 -24.77
C ILE A 181 7.49 -13.61 -25.05
N ALA A 182 7.90 -13.42 -26.30
CA ALA A 182 8.55 -12.19 -26.74
C ALA A 182 7.53 -11.25 -27.38
N VAL A 183 7.53 -9.99 -26.97
CA VAL A 183 6.70 -8.92 -27.54
C VAL A 183 7.50 -8.20 -28.62
N PRO A 184 7.08 -8.22 -29.90
CA PRO A 184 7.82 -7.57 -30.98
C PRO A 184 7.72 -6.05 -30.88
N GLU A 185 8.80 -5.35 -31.26
CA GLU A 185 8.79 -3.89 -31.44
C GLU A 185 7.94 -3.51 -32.66
N PRO A 186 6.95 -2.60 -32.51
CA PRO A 186 6.13 -2.21 -33.64
C PRO A 186 6.97 -1.39 -34.63
N PRO A 187 6.66 -1.45 -35.94
CA PRO A 187 7.42 -0.75 -36.97
C PRO A 187 7.52 0.76 -36.72
N THR A 188 8.65 1.35 -37.12
CA THR A 188 8.83 2.81 -37.09
C THR A 188 7.84 3.51 -38.03
N LEU A 189 7.57 4.80 -37.83
CA LEU A 189 6.71 5.54 -38.77
C LEU A 189 7.26 5.49 -40.19
N ASP A 190 8.58 5.53 -40.38
CA ASP A 190 9.21 5.46 -41.69
C ASP A 190 9.01 4.09 -42.34
N GLU A 191 9.09 3.01 -41.57
CA GLU A 191 8.75 1.66 -42.03
C GLU A 191 7.27 1.55 -42.40
N LEU A 192 6.37 2.13 -41.62
CA LEU A 192 4.93 2.14 -41.94
C LEU A 192 4.64 2.92 -43.23
N HIS A 193 5.30 4.05 -43.46
CA HIS A 193 5.19 4.77 -44.73
C HIS A 193 5.71 3.93 -45.91
N LYS A 194 6.83 3.20 -45.74
CA LYS A 194 7.35 2.29 -46.78
C LYS A 194 6.37 1.15 -47.06
N ARG A 195 5.82 0.51 -46.02
CA ARG A 195 4.81 -0.55 -46.13
C ARG A 195 3.54 -0.05 -46.81
N LEU A 196 3.07 1.15 -46.45
CA LEU A 196 1.93 1.80 -47.09
C LEU A 196 2.17 2.07 -48.58
N ALA A 197 3.34 2.58 -48.93
CA ALA A 197 3.72 2.80 -50.33
C ALA A 197 3.77 1.49 -51.12
N SER A 198 4.22 0.39 -50.50
CA SER A 198 4.20 -0.94 -51.11
C SER A 198 2.76 -1.45 -51.30
N ALA A 199 1.89 -1.33 -50.29
CA ALA A 199 0.49 -1.74 -50.37
C ALA A 199 -0.31 -0.95 -51.44
N GLN A 200 0.02 0.33 -51.63
CA GLN A 200 -0.52 1.14 -52.72
C GLN A 200 -0.07 0.64 -54.09
N LYS A 201 1.21 0.24 -54.23
CA LYS A 201 1.74 -0.35 -55.47
C LYS A 201 1.15 -1.74 -55.76
N SER A 202 0.84 -2.53 -54.73
CA SER A 202 0.23 -3.85 -54.87
C SER A 202 -1.28 -3.81 -55.19
N GLY A 203 -1.85 -2.62 -55.41
CA GLY A 203 -3.22 -2.45 -55.88
C GLY A 203 -4.30 -2.39 -54.78
N GLN A 204 -3.94 -2.24 -53.49
CA GLN A 204 -4.94 -1.91 -52.46
C GLN A 204 -5.53 -0.51 -52.75
N LYS A 205 -6.85 -0.44 -52.93
CA LYS A 205 -7.59 0.79 -53.22
C LYS A 205 -8.47 1.19 -52.04
N GLY A 206 -8.58 2.50 -51.79
CA GLY A 206 -9.42 3.04 -50.72
C GLY A 206 -8.61 3.71 -49.59
N PRO A 207 -9.28 4.24 -48.56
CA PRO A 207 -8.59 4.92 -47.47
C PRO A 207 -7.97 3.95 -46.44
N VAL A 208 -8.31 2.66 -46.47
CA VAL A 208 -7.86 1.64 -45.50
C VAL A 208 -6.86 0.70 -46.16
N TYR A 209 -5.70 0.51 -45.52
CA TYR A 209 -4.62 -0.35 -45.98
C TYR A 209 -4.29 -1.39 -44.91
N THR A 210 -4.16 -2.65 -45.34
CA THR A 210 -3.71 -3.74 -44.48
C THR A 210 -2.24 -3.99 -44.75
N LEU A 211 -1.40 -3.75 -43.74
CA LEU A 211 0.05 -3.82 -43.84
C LEU A 211 0.53 -5.13 -43.23
N SER A 212 0.48 -6.22 -44.00
CA SER A 212 0.96 -7.54 -43.54
C SER A 212 2.48 -7.55 -43.36
N ASP A 213 2.97 -8.32 -42.39
CA ASP A 213 4.40 -8.63 -42.19
C ASP A 213 5.01 -9.56 -43.26
N HIS A 214 4.26 -9.92 -44.30
CA HIS A 214 4.81 -10.66 -45.43
C HIS A 214 5.75 -9.77 -46.24
N GLU A 215 7.03 -9.81 -45.88
CA GLU A 215 8.12 -9.62 -46.84
C GLU A 215 7.77 -10.44 -48.09
N GLN A 216 7.53 -9.76 -49.21
CA GLN A 216 7.87 -10.37 -50.49
C GLN A 216 9.35 -10.68 -50.39
N LYS A 217 9.72 -11.96 -50.30
CA LYS A 217 11.06 -12.39 -50.69
C LYS A 217 11.21 -11.97 -52.15
N ASP A 218 11.87 -10.85 -52.38
CA ASP A 218 12.56 -10.65 -53.64
C ASP A 218 13.71 -11.67 -53.61
N ASP A 219 13.60 -12.71 -54.43
CA ASP A 219 14.61 -13.79 -54.58
C ASP A 219 15.94 -13.29 -55.21
N ASN A 220 16.34 -12.04 -55.00
CA ASN A 220 17.48 -11.42 -55.68
C ASN A 220 18.33 -10.45 -54.83
N ASP A 221 18.44 -10.64 -53.51
CA ASP A 221 19.49 -9.97 -52.73
C ASP A 221 20.26 -10.98 -51.87
N ASP A 222 21.42 -11.38 -52.40
CA ASP A 222 22.54 -11.98 -51.67
C ASP A 222 23.19 -10.91 -50.78
N ASP A 223 22.50 -10.44 -49.74
CA ASP A 223 23.14 -9.67 -48.67
C ASP A 223 22.92 -10.30 -47.30
N ASN A 224 24.04 -10.70 -46.74
CA ASN A 224 24.23 -11.53 -45.56
C ASN A 224 24.25 -10.64 -44.30
N ASP A 225 23.18 -9.87 -44.06
CA ASP A 225 22.99 -9.14 -42.81
C ASP A 225 21.68 -9.56 -42.13
N SER A 226 21.82 -10.24 -41.01
CA SER A 226 20.74 -10.81 -40.23
C SER A 226 19.80 -9.70 -39.73
N ASN A 227 18.65 -9.55 -40.39
CA ASN A 227 17.56 -8.70 -39.95
C ASN A 227 16.92 -9.31 -38.68
N SER A 228 17.59 -9.20 -37.53
CA SER A 228 17.10 -9.73 -36.26
C SER A 228 15.83 -8.96 -35.86
N LYS A 229 14.68 -9.64 -35.79
CA LYS A 229 13.44 -9.04 -35.24
C LYS A 229 13.75 -8.42 -33.88
N LYS A 230 13.51 -7.11 -33.73
CA LYS A 230 13.67 -6.41 -32.46
C LYS A 230 12.46 -6.69 -31.56
N TYR A 231 12.71 -6.91 -30.28
CA TYR A 231 11.70 -7.22 -29.27
C TYR A 231 11.66 -6.12 -28.21
N LEU A 232 10.47 -5.66 -27.82
CA LEU A 232 10.28 -4.70 -26.72
C LEU A 232 10.51 -5.34 -25.35
N ALA A 233 10.03 -6.57 -25.21
CA ALA A 233 9.97 -7.23 -23.92
C ALA A 233 9.96 -8.73 -24.07
N ILE A 234 10.44 -9.38 -23.01
CA ILE A 234 10.23 -10.80 -22.75
C ILE A 234 9.32 -10.86 -21.54
N LEU A 235 8.20 -11.56 -21.68
CA LEU A 235 7.20 -11.82 -20.65
C LEU A 235 7.37 -13.25 -20.15
N GLU A 236 7.47 -13.40 -18.83
CA GLU A 236 7.37 -14.69 -18.15
C GLU A 236 5.94 -14.86 -17.64
N LEU A 237 5.24 -15.86 -18.15
CA LEU A 237 3.85 -16.13 -17.78
C LEU A 237 3.76 -17.19 -16.69
N GLN A 238 2.95 -16.88 -15.67
CA GLN A 238 2.57 -17.79 -14.61
C GLN A 238 1.38 -18.66 -15.02
N ASP A 239 1.08 -19.68 -14.22
CA ASP A 239 -0.11 -20.51 -14.44
C ASP A 239 -1.39 -19.67 -14.46
N GLY A 240 -2.19 -19.87 -15.51
CA GLY A 240 -3.45 -19.18 -15.75
C GLY A 240 -3.31 -17.77 -16.33
N ASP A 241 -2.09 -17.30 -16.62
CA ASP A 241 -1.90 -16.00 -17.26
C ASP A 241 -2.36 -16.04 -18.73
N ALA A 242 -2.93 -14.91 -19.13
CA ALA A 242 -3.36 -14.62 -20.49
C ALA A 242 -2.79 -13.27 -20.92
N VAL A 243 -2.46 -13.15 -22.20
CA VAL A 243 -1.83 -11.97 -22.80
C VAL A 243 -2.62 -11.56 -24.02
N ALA A 244 -2.90 -10.27 -24.15
CA ALA A 244 -3.44 -9.70 -25.37
C ALA A 244 -2.69 -8.41 -25.73
N THR A 245 -2.66 -8.09 -27.01
CA THR A 245 -1.96 -6.91 -27.53
C THR A 245 -2.88 -6.08 -28.42
N SER A 246 -2.71 -4.76 -28.38
CA SER A 246 -3.40 -3.81 -29.26
C SER A 246 -2.40 -2.81 -29.79
N GLY A 247 -2.45 -2.48 -31.08
CA GLY A 247 -1.43 -1.69 -31.74
C GLY A 247 -1.95 -0.85 -32.91
N ASP A 248 -1.15 0.11 -33.36
CA ASP A 248 -1.51 1.04 -34.43
C ASP A 248 -0.92 0.71 -35.81
N TYR A 249 -0.31 -0.47 -35.98
CA TYR A 249 0.61 -0.77 -37.08
C TYR A 249 0.11 -1.77 -38.15
N GLU A 250 -1.03 -2.44 -37.96
CA GLU A 250 -1.54 -3.44 -38.94
C GLU A 250 -2.58 -2.88 -39.92
N LYS A 251 -3.65 -2.25 -39.41
CA LYS A 251 -4.74 -1.66 -40.20
C LYS A 251 -4.68 -0.14 -40.13
N ILE A 252 -4.10 0.47 -41.16
CA ILE A 252 -3.86 1.92 -41.24
C ILE A 252 -4.83 2.56 -42.22
N ILE A 253 -5.43 3.66 -41.79
CA ILE A 253 -6.27 4.53 -42.61
C ILE A 253 -5.41 5.72 -43.04
N TYR A 254 -5.15 5.87 -44.33
CA TYR A 254 -4.38 6.99 -44.86
C TYR A 254 -5.29 8.02 -45.51
N LYS A 255 -5.29 9.25 -44.99
CA LYS A 255 -6.10 10.36 -45.49
C LYS A 255 -5.37 11.68 -45.30
N GLU A 256 -5.36 12.52 -46.33
CA GLU A 256 -4.81 13.91 -46.27
C GLU A 256 -3.35 13.96 -45.75
N GLY A 257 -2.51 13.02 -46.17
CA GLY A 257 -1.10 12.97 -45.76
C GLY A 257 -0.86 12.45 -44.34
N LYS A 258 -1.91 11.96 -43.66
CA LYS A 258 -1.83 11.44 -42.29
C LYS A 258 -2.26 9.98 -42.23
N MET A 259 -1.60 9.23 -41.35
CA MET A 259 -1.94 7.86 -41.02
C MET A 259 -2.76 7.82 -39.72
N TYR A 260 -3.82 7.03 -39.73
CA TYR A 260 -4.71 6.81 -38.61
C TYR A 260 -4.83 5.31 -38.32
N SER A 261 -4.91 4.94 -37.06
CA SER A 261 -5.23 3.58 -36.66
C SER A 261 -6.73 3.35 -36.85
N HIS A 262 -7.11 2.09 -37.03
CA HIS A 262 -8.50 1.63 -36.94
C HIS A 262 -9.08 1.77 -35.52
N VAL A 263 -8.25 2.00 -34.50
CA VAL A 263 -8.70 2.26 -33.11
C VAL A 263 -9.32 3.66 -33.01
N ILE A 264 -10.42 3.76 -32.25
CA ILE A 264 -11.17 5.00 -32.02
C ILE A 264 -10.94 5.48 -30.58
N ASN A 265 -10.71 6.79 -30.41
CA ASN A 265 -10.84 7.44 -29.11
C ASN A 265 -12.32 7.83 -28.89
N PRO A 266 -13.06 7.15 -27.99
CA PRO A 266 -14.49 7.39 -27.81
C PRO A 266 -14.79 8.73 -27.14
N GLN A 267 -13.83 9.31 -26.40
CA GLN A 267 -14.01 10.61 -25.73
C GLN A 267 -13.88 11.76 -26.73
N LEU A 268 -12.95 11.65 -27.67
CA LEU A 268 -12.73 12.66 -28.70
C LEU A 268 -13.55 12.42 -29.98
N GLY A 269 -14.16 11.23 -30.12
CA GLY A 269 -14.96 10.87 -31.29
C GLY A 269 -14.15 10.79 -32.59
N ARG A 270 -12.86 10.43 -32.53
CA ARG A 270 -11.96 10.38 -33.69
C ARG A 270 -11.07 9.14 -33.69
N LEU A 271 -10.56 8.78 -34.87
CA LEU A 271 -9.50 7.78 -35.02
C LEU A 271 -8.20 8.27 -34.36
N LEU A 272 -7.39 7.33 -33.89
CA LEU A 272 -6.06 7.64 -33.37
C LEU A 272 -5.14 8.02 -34.53
N GLN A 273 -4.54 9.21 -34.49
CA GLN A 273 -3.55 9.60 -35.49
C GLN A 273 -2.18 9.03 -35.08
N LEU A 274 -1.55 8.27 -35.99
CA LEU A 274 -0.20 7.76 -35.76
C LEU A 274 0.80 8.92 -35.71
N ASN A 275 1.60 8.96 -34.66
CA ASN A 275 2.72 9.87 -34.53
C ASN A 275 3.77 9.30 -33.56
N GLN A 276 4.84 10.06 -33.34
CA GLN A 276 5.95 9.63 -32.47
C GLN A 276 5.55 9.63 -30.97
N VAL A 277 4.60 10.47 -30.57
CA VAL A 277 4.28 10.73 -29.15
C VAL A 277 3.15 9.85 -28.63
N THR A 278 2.23 9.43 -29.49
CA THR A 278 1.09 8.60 -29.09
C THR A 278 1.48 7.16 -28.83
N LEU A 279 0.68 6.48 -28.02
CA LEU A 279 0.78 5.05 -27.76
C LEU A 279 0.67 4.28 -29.09
N ALA A 280 1.68 3.47 -29.36
CA ALA A 280 1.83 2.68 -30.57
C ALA A 280 1.46 1.21 -30.34
N GLN A 281 1.69 0.71 -29.12
CA GLN A 281 1.31 -0.62 -28.71
C GLN A 281 0.98 -0.66 -27.21
N SER A 282 0.00 -1.48 -26.87
CA SER A 282 -0.40 -1.84 -25.51
C SER A 282 -0.45 -3.35 -25.41
N VAL A 283 0.20 -3.91 -24.40
CA VAL A 283 0.12 -5.32 -24.03
C VAL A 283 -0.44 -5.40 -22.63
N VAL A 284 -1.41 -6.27 -22.40
CA VAL A 284 -1.98 -6.47 -21.07
C VAL A 284 -1.92 -7.95 -20.75
N VAL A 285 -1.44 -8.26 -19.54
CA VAL A 285 -1.43 -9.60 -18.97
C VAL A 285 -2.48 -9.65 -17.87
N CYS A 286 -3.43 -10.57 -17.99
CA CYS A 286 -4.52 -10.80 -17.04
C CYS A 286 -4.70 -12.30 -16.79
N LYS A 287 -5.51 -12.68 -15.81
CA LYS A 287 -5.98 -14.08 -15.70
C LYS A 287 -6.99 -14.49 -16.78
N SER A 288 -7.47 -13.52 -17.56
CA SER A 288 -8.49 -13.70 -18.58
C SER A 288 -8.12 -12.99 -19.85
N CYS A 289 -8.14 -13.76 -20.93
CA CYS A 289 -7.75 -13.29 -22.23
C CYS A 289 -8.77 -12.29 -22.78
N MET A 290 -10.06 -12.49 -22.47
CA MET A 290 -11.12 -11.53 -22.81
C MET A 290 -10.89 -10.16 -22.16
N PHE A 291 -10.56 -10.12 -20.86
CA PHE A 291 -10.27 -8.85 -20.20
C PHE A 291 -8.94 -8.24 -20.65
N ALA A 292 -7.92 -9.06 -20.89
CA ALA A 292 -6.64 -8.58 -21.43
C ALA A 292 -6.86 -7.84 -22.76
N ASP A 293 -7.63 -8.42 -23.70
CA ASP A 293 -7.88 -7.81 -25.01
C ASP A 293 -8.67 -6.49 -24.90
N ALA A 294 -9.75 -6.52 -24.11
CA ALA A 294 -10.56 -5.33 -23.87
C ALA A 294 -9.74 -4.18 -23.24
N LEU A 295 -8.90 -4.50 -22.25
CA LEU A 295 -8.06 -3.52 -21.56
C LEU A 295 -6.89 -3.03 -22.42
N ALA A 296 -6.27 -3.90 -23.22
CA ALA A 296 -5.22 -3.51 -24.16
C ALA A 296 -5.75 -2.50 -25.19
N THR A 297 -6.94 -2.76 -25.74
CA THR A 297 -7.62 -1.85 -26.68
C THR A 297 -8.07 -0.55 -26.00
N ALA A 298 -8.63 -0.64 -24.79
CA ALA A 298 -9.01 0.55 -24.03
C ALA A 298 -7.81 1.43 -23.67
N ALA A 299 -6.66 0.84 -23.35
CA ALA A 299 -5.40 1.54 -23.12
C ALA A 299 -4.91 2.25 -24.39
N MET A 300 -4.96 1.60 -25.56
CA MET A 300 -4.67 2.25 -26.85
C MET A 300 -5.54 3.48 -27.09
N SER A 301 -6.83 3.42 -26.76
CA SER A 301 -7.76 4.55 -26.93
C SER A 301 -7.42 5.79 -26.09
N ARG A 302 -6.52 5.67 -25.11
CA ARG A 302 -6.07 6.79 -24.27
C ARG A 302 -5.02 7.68 -24.92
N GLU A 303 -4.42 7.26 -26.04
CA GLU A 303 -3.39 7.97 -26.83
C GLU A 303 -2.08 8.28 -26.11
N ASP A 304 -2.07 8.52 -24.79
CA ASP A 304 -0.88 8.79 -24.00
C ASP A 304 -0.63 7.72 -22.94
N ILE A 305 0.64 7.44 -22.69
CA ILE A 305 1.12 6.43 -21.74
C ILE A 305 0.55 6.64 -20.33
N SER A 306 0.52 7.88 -19.83
CA SER A 306 0.12 8.20 -18.46
C SER A 306 -1.39 8.00 -18.27
N SER A 307 -2.22 8.41 -19.24
CA SER A 307 -3.67 8.11 -19.20
C SER A 307 -3.98 6.63 -19.40
N ALA A 308 -3.24 5.93 -20.26
CA ALA A 308 -3.34 4.49 -20.43
C ALA A 308 -3.00 3.73 -19.14
N ARG A 309 -1.90 4.11 -18.47
CA ARG A 309 -1.55 3.56 -17.16
C ARG A 309 -2.63 3.86 -16.12
N THR A 310 -3.08 5.11 -16.02
CA THR A 310 -4.12 5.51 -15.07
C THR A 310 -5.42 4.71 -15.27
N LEU A 311 -5.72 4.32 -16.51
CA LEU A 311 -6.83 3.43 -16.83
C LEU A 311 -6.60 2.00 -16.32
N LEU A 312 -5.39 1.45 -16.49
CA LEU A 312 -5.08 0.05 -16.15
C LEU A 312 -4.82 -0.17 -14.65
N GLU A 313 -4.27 0.84 -13.96
CA GLU A 313 -3.86 0.74 -12.55
C GLU A 313 -5.00 0.26 -11.60
N PRO A 314 -6.26 0.70 -11.74
CA PRO A 314 -7.37 0.19 -10.92
C PRO A 314 -7.69 -1.29 -11.17
N PHE A 315 -7.38 -1.85 -12.35
CA PHE A 315 -7.64 -3.25 -12.67
C PHE A 315 -6.58 -4.20 -12.09
N ARG A 316 -5.52 -3.66 -11.47
CA ARG A 316 -4.55 -4.44 -10.70
C ARG A 316 -5.13 -4.98 -9.40
N THR A 317 -6.02 -4.22 -8.78
CA THR A 317 -6.53 -4.48 -7.43
C THR A 317 -8.04 -4.30 -7.42
N GLY A 318 -8.78 -5.41 -7.24
CA GLY A 318 -10.24 -5.35 -7.02
C GLY A 318 -11.15 -5.85 -8.15
N PHE A 319 -10.62 -6.49 -9.19
CA PHE A 319 -11.40 -7.15 -10.25
C PHE A 319 -11.22 -8.67 -10.27
N ARG A 320 -12.26 -9.43 -10.65
CA ARG A 320 -12.24 -10.93 -10.71
C ARG A 320 -11.03 -11.50 -11.43
N GLU A 321 -10.54 -10.81 -12.43
CA GLU A 321 -9.43 -11.25 -13.26
C GLU A 321 -8.44 -10.08 -13.36
N PRO A 322 -7.54 -9.93 -12.36
CA PRO A 322 -6.71 -8.74 -12.24
C PRO A 322 -5.69 -8.68 -13.38
N VAL A 323 -5.31 -7.46 -13.75
CA VAL A 323 -4.13 -7.19 -14.56
C VAL A 323 -2.91 -7.55 -13.71
N THR A 324 -2.13 -8.53 -14.18
CA THR A 324 -0.90 -9.03 -13.51
C THR A 324 0.35 -8.35 -14.03
N ASP A 325 0.35 -7.93 -15.30
CA ASP A 325 1.38 -7.10 -15.92
C ASP A 325 0.78 -6.32 -17.11
N PHE A 326 1.45 -5.28 -17.58
CA PHE A 326 1.13 -4.61 -18.84
C PHE A 326 2.37 -3.94 -19.41
N ILE A 327 2.43 -3.80 -20.74
CA ILE A 327 3.46 -3.05 -21.46
C ILE A 327 2.80 -1.96 -22.28
N LEU A 328 3.18 -0.70 -22.06
CA LEU A 328 2.74 0.44 -22.88
C LEU A 328 3.95 0.97 -23.64
N TYR A 329 3.82 1.12 -24.97
CA TYR A 329 4.90 1.57 -25.84
C TYR A 329 4.52 2.79 -26.68
N ALA A 330 5.39 3.81 -26.70
CA ALA A 330 5.33 4.93 -27.64
C ALA A 330 6.68 5.10 -28.37
N ARG A 331 6.63 5.48 -29.66
CA ARG A 331 7.80 5.49 -30.58
C ARG A 331 8.85 6.56 -30.29
N ARG A 332 8.50 7.65 -29.60
CA ARG A 332 9.44 8.72 -29.25
C ARG A 332 10.38 8.26 -28.12
N GLY A 333 11.61 7.90 -28.49
CA GLY A 333 12.67 7.57 -27.53
C GLY A 333 12.35 6.29 -26.75
N PRO A 334 12.07 5.18 -27.46
CA PRO A 334 11.24 4.03 -27.06
C PRO A 334 10.88 3.99 -25.57
N ARG A 335 9.71 4.51 -25.21
CA ARG A 335 9.22 4.50 -23.82
C ARG A 335 8.43 3.24 -23.59
N ILE A 336 8.97 2.33 -22.78
CA ILE A 336 8.31 1.09 -22.36
C ILE A 336 7.87 1.28 -20.91
N VAL A 337 6.57 1.23 -20.65
CA VAL A 337 6.06 1.17 -19.26
C VAL A 337 5.67 -0.25 -18.95
N ARG A 338 6.36 -0.87 -18.00
CA ARG A 338 5.94 -2.14 -17.40
C ARG A 338 5.16 -1.89 -16.12
N MET A 339 4.33 -2.86 -15.73
CA MET A 339 3.62 -2.80 -14.47
C MET A 339 4.58 -2.97 -13.29
N LEU A 340 5.14 -1.87 -12.78
CA LEU A 340 5.87 -1.89 -11.52
C LEU A 340 4.89 -2.15 -10.38
N VAL A 341 5.06 -3.21 -9.58
CA VAL A 341 4.38 -3.34 -8.27
C VAL A 341 4.93 -2.24 -7.37
N PRO A 342 4.15 -1.17 -7.06
CA PRO A 342 4.66 -0.09 -6.25
C PRO A 342 5.05 -0.66 -4.88
N GLY A 343 6.32 -0.48 -4.47
CA GLY A 343 6.76 -0.87 -3.14
C GLY A 343 7.46 -2.23 -3.00
N LEU A 344 7.77 -2.93 -4.09
CA LEU A 344 8.69 -4.07 -4.07
C LEU A 344 10.02 -3.68 -4.70
N GLU A 345 11.10 -3.85 -3.94
CA GLU A 345 12.44 -3.84 -4.48
C GLU A 345 12.58 -5.00 -5.48
N GLN A 346 13.21 -4.74 -6.62
CA GLN A 346 13.46 -5.79 -7.61
C GLN A 346 14.39 -6.85 -7.03
N LYS A 347 14.22 -8.10 -7.46
CA LYS A 347 14.98 -9.22 -6.93
C LYS A 347 16.49 -9.00 -7.11
N GLU A 348 16.91 -8.53 -8.28
CA GLU A 348 18.32 -8.27 -8.59
C GLU A 348 18.90 -7.11 -7.77
N ASP A 349 18.08 -6.10 -7.46
CA ASP A 349 18.49 -4.97 -6.60
C ASP A 349 18.66 -5.43 -5.15
N ARG A 350 17.71 -6.25 -4.65
CA ARG A 350 17.78 -6.88 -3.33
C ARG A 350 19.02 -7.76 -3.20
N GLU A 351 19.28 -8.63 -4.18
CA GLU A 351 20.46 -9.50 -4.19
C GLU A 351 21.77 -8.69 -4.18
N ARG A 352 21.87 -7.65 -5.01
CA ARG A 352 23.04 -6.75 -5.02
C ARG A 352 23.23 -6.01 -3.71
N ARG A 353 22.14 -5.57 -3.07
CA ARG A 353 22.19 -4.91 -1.76
C ARG A 353 22.68 -5.87 -0.69
N LEU A 354 22.08 -7.06 -0.59
CA LEU A 354 22.44 -8.08 0.41
C LEU A 354 23.87 -8.59 0.23
N ALA A 355 24.36 -8.73 -1.01
CA ALA A 355 25.74 -9.13 -1.29
C ALA A 355 26.80 -8.16 -0.73
N ARG A 356 26.41 -6.92 -0.37
CA ARG A 356 27.29 -5.94 0.28
C ARG A 356 27.31 -6.06 1.80
N HIS A 357 26.60 -7.00 2.40
CA HIS A 357 26.58 -7.16 3.85
C HIS A 357 27.31 -8.43 4.27
N THR A 358 27.99 -8.36 5.41
CA THR A 358 28.51 -9.58 6.05
C THR A 358 27.34 -10.31 6.70
N PRO A 359 27.23 -11.63 6.55
CA PRO A 359 26.23 -12.43 7.26
C PRO A 359 26.20 -12.13 8.77
N ALA A 360 25.10 -11.58 9.26
CA ALA A 360 24.92 -11.25 10.66
C ALA A 360 24.46 -12.46 11.48
N LYS A 361 24.76 -12.47 12.78
CA LYS A 361 24.13 -13.34 13.78
C LYS A 361 22.96 -12.62 14.44
N VAL A 362 21.74 -13.06 14.16
CA VAL A 362 20.51 -12.44 14.67
C VAL A 362 19.87 -13.32 15.74
N ILE A 363 19.51 -12.73 16.88
CA ILE A 363 18.65 -13.39 17.87
C ILE A 363 17.23 -12.86 17.74
N VAL A 364 16.27 -13.76 17.56
CA VAL A 364 14.84 -13.44 17.59
C VAL A 364 14.26 -13.95 18.90
N VAL A 365 13.63 -13.07 19.68
CA VAL A 365 13.04 -13.41 20.99
C VAL A 365 11.53 -13.56 20.84
N GLY A 366 11.05 -14.81 20.93
CA GLY A 366 9.66 -15.21 20.73
C GLY A 366 9.45 -15.89 19.38
N SER A 367 8.72 -17.02 19.39
CA SER A 367 8.45 -17.83 18.18
C SER A 367 6.99 -17.76 17.73
N GLY A 368 6.33 -16.61 17.96
CA GLY A 368 5.05 -16.26 17.35
C GLY A 368 5.20 -15.92 15.86
N LEU A 369 4.13 -15.50 15.21
CA LEU A 369 4.16 -15.20 13.76
C LEU A 369 5.15 -14.10 13.42
N ALA A 370 5.28 -13.08 14.27
CA ALA A 370 6.25 -12.00 14.07
C ALA A 370 7.69 -12.52 14.11
N GLY A 371 8.01 -13.36 15.10
CA GLY A 371 9.34 -13.92 15.27
C GLY A 371 9.71 -14.91 14.16
N MET A 372 8.79 -15.80 13.77
CA MET A 372 9.04 -16.71 12.65
C MET A 372 9.19 -15.96 11.32
N SER A 373 8.40 -14.90 11.10
CA SER A 373 8.53 -14.06 9.90
C SER A 373 9.86 -13.30 9.89
N ALA A 374 10.31 -12.79 11.05
CA ALA A 374 11.60 -12.13 11.18
C ALA A 374 12.77 -13.10 10.98
N ALA A 375 12.69 -14.31 11.55
CA ALA A 375 13.74 -15.31 11.43
C ALA A 375 13.93 -15.76 9.98
N ILE A 376 12.83 -16.04 9.28
CA ILE A 376 12.87 -16.42 7.86
C ILE A 376 13.42 -15.28 7.01
N GLU A 377 12.91 -14.05 7.16
CA GLU A 377 13.39 -12.93 6.34
C GLU A 377 14.86 -12.58 6.63
N ALA A 378 15.32 -12.70 7.88
CA ALA A 378 16.72 -12.52 8.23
C ALA A 378 17.60 -13.61 7.58
N ALA A 379 17.16 -14.87 7.59
CA ALA A 379 17.88 -15.96 6.94
C ALA A 379 17.90 -15.82 5.40
N ASP A 380 16.79 -15.39 4.79
CA ASP A 380 16.70 -15.03 3.36
C ASP A 380 17.56 -13.81 3.00
N ALA A 381 17.95 -13.01 4.00
CA ALA A 381 18.91 -11.93 3.88
C ALA A 381 20.36 -12.37 4.17
N GLY A 382 20.59 -13.66 4.43
CA GLY A 382 21.91 -14.26 4.65
C GLY A 382 22.36 -14.39 6.10
N ALA A 383 21.53 -14.02 7.07
CA ALA A 383 21.87 -14.12 8.50
C ALA A 383 21.80 -15.56 9.05
N SER A 384 22.61 -15.84 10.07
CA SER A 384 22.41 -16.98 10.96
C SER A 384 21.51 -16.55 12.12
N VAL A 385 20.46 -17.32 12.40
CA VAL A 385 19.39 -16.92 13.32
C VAL A 385 19.22 -17.91 14.45
N ILE A 386 19.10 -17.41 15.68
CA ILE A 386 18.64 -18.19 16.83
C ILE A 386 17.30 -17.62 17.30
N VAL A 387 16.26 -18.44 17.26
CA VAL A 387 14.93 -18.11 17.80
C VAL A 387 14.83 -18.66 19.22
N LEU A 388 14.67 -17.78 20.20
CA LEU A 388 14.52 -18.15 21.62
C LEU A 388 13.03 -18.10 22.01
N GLU A 389 12.49 -19.22 22.47
CA GLU A 389 11.11 -19.35 22.92
C GLU A 389 11.09 -19.81 24.38
N LYS A 390 10.40 -19.05 25.25
CA LYS A 390 10.34 -19.38 26.67
C LYS A 390 9.42 -20.58 26.94
N GLU A 391 8.41 -20.77 26.11
CA GLU A 391 7.49 -21.90 26.22
C GLU A 391 8.13 -23.19 25.68
N SER A 392 7.52 -24.33 26.02
CA SER A 392 7.95 -25.64 25.51
C SER A 392 7.64 -25.86 24.02
N LYS A 393 6.82 -24.99 23.41
CA LYS A 393 6.35 -25.09 22.02
C LYS A 393 6.25 -23.71 21.38
N THR A 394 6.48 -23.68 20.06
CA THR A 394 6.31 -22.47 19.26
C THR A 394 4.85 -22.07 19.08
N GLY A 395 4.58 -20.79 18.78
CA GLY A 395 3.26 -20.36 18.31
C GLY A 395 2.71 -19.10 18.97
N GLY A 396 2.91 -18.97 20.28
CA GLY A 396 2.32 -17.90 21.08
C GLY A 396 0.81 -17.73 20.85
N ASN A 397 0.31 -16.49 20.93
CA ASN A 397 -1.08 -16.17 20.60
C ASN A 397 -1.38 -16.29 19.09
N SER A 398 -0.38 -16.20 18.22
CA SER A 398 -0.57 -16.31 16.76
C SER A 398 -1.16 -17.66 16.37
N ALA A 399 -0.71 -18.76 17.00
CA ALA A 399 -1.25 -20.09 16.76
C ALA A 399 -2.72 -20.24 17.19
N LYS A 400 -3.22 -19.37 18.08
CA LYS A 400 -4.62 -19.36 18.54
C LYS A 400 -5.55 -18.53 17.64
N ALA A 401 -5.01 -17.80 16.66
CA ALA A 401 -5.80 -16.91 15.82
C ALA A 401 -6.73 -17.68 14.87
N THR A 402 -7.99 -17.27 14.81
CA THR A 402 -9.06 -17.98 14.09
C THR A 402 -9.76 -17.12 13.04
N SER A 403 -9.88 -15.81 13.26
CA SER A 403 -10.63 -14.91 12.36
C SER A 403 -9.98 -14.70 10.99
N GLY A 404 -8.67 -14.89 10.86
CA GLY A 404 -7.93 -14.67 9.61
C GLY A 404 -6.93 -13.52 9.65
N ILE A 405 -6.36 -13.21 8.48
CA ILE A 405 -5.33 -12.18 8.26
C ILE A 405 -5.83 -11.13 7.26
N SER A 406 -5.70 -9.86 7.58
CA SER A 406 -6.21 -8.78 6.73
C SER A 406 -5.27 -8.49 5.54
N GLY A 407 -5.83 -8.05 4.41
CA GLY A 407 -5.07 -7.46 3.31
C GLY A 407 -6.00 -6.83 2.27
N TRP A 408 -5.60 -5.71 1.67
CA TRP A 408 -6.37 -5.06 0.60
C TRP A 408 -5.66 -5.23 -0.74
N GLY A 409 -6.38 -5.11 -1.85
CA GLY A 409 -5.81 -5.25 -3.21
C GLY A 409 -5.18 -6.62 -3.48
N THR A 410 -5.64 -7.66 -2.80
CA THR A 410 -5.11 -9.02 -2.94
C THR A 410 -5.68 -9.74 -4.15
N GLU A 411 -4.97 -10.75 -4.64
CA GLU A 411 -5.48 -11.65 -5.68
C GLU A 411 -6.77 -12.36 -5.26
N THR A 412 -6.93 -12.70 -3.98
CA THR A 412 -8.16 -13.31 -3.46
C THR A 412 -9.35 -12.36 -3.54
N GLN A 413 -9.19 -11.09 -3.15
CA GLN A 413 -10.22 -10.06 -3.29
C GLN A 413 -10.58 -9.81 -4.75
N ALA A 414 -9.54 -9.72 -5.58
CA ALA A 414 -9.66 -9.62 -7.02
C ALA A 414 -10.58 -10.74 -7.52
N ARG A 415 -10.19 -12.01 -7.40
CA ARG A 415 -10.96 -13.21 -7.82
C ARG A 415 -12.42 -13.27 -7.34
N GLN A 416 -12.74 -12.69 -6.19
CA GLN A 416 -14.11 -12.64 -5.65
C GLN A 416 -14.91 -11.38 -6.06
N GLY A 417 -14.30 -10.44 -6.79
CA GLY A 417 -14.91 -9.18 -7.21
C GLY A 417 -15.11 -8.20 -6.05
N VAL A 418 -14.23 -8.23 -5.04
CA VAL A 418 -14.28 -7.32 -3.91
C VAL A 418 -13.46 -6.07 -4.23
N ALA A 419 -14.14 -4.93 -4.36
CA ALA A 419 -13.50 -3.63 -4.44
C ALA A 419 -13.03 -3.18 -3.04
N ASP A 420 -11.73 -2.94 -2.90
CA ASP A 420 -11.09 -2.39 -1.71
C ASP A 420 -9.90 -1.54 -2.17
N GLU A 421 -9.51 -0.54 -1.38
CA GLU A 421 -8.41 0.34 -1.73
C GLU A 421 -7.59 0.73 -0.50
N GLU A 422 -6.35 1.14 -0.77
CA GLU A 422 -5.38 1.55 0.23
C GLU A 422 -5.93 2.59 1.21
N ARG A 423 -6.61 3.61 0.69
CA ARG A 423 -7.15 4.70 1.50
C ARG A 423 -8.30 4.26 2.39
N LEU A 424 -9.12 3.31 1.94
CA LEU A 424 -10.16 2.70 2.77
C LEU A 424 -9.52 1.87 3.89
N PHE A 425 -8.50 1.07 3.60
CA PHE A 425 -7.78 0.30 4.61
C PHE A 425 -7.17 1.20 5.70
N GLU A 426 -6.47 2.26 5.28
CA GLU A 426 -5.85 3.22 6.20
C GLU A 426 -6.91 3.97 7.01
N ARG A 427 -7.94 4.49 6.35
CA ARG A 427 -9.04 5.20 7.01
C ARG A 427 -9.68 4.32 8.08
N ASP A 428 -10.03 3.08 7.76
CA ASP A 428 -10.66 2.16 8.72
C ASP A 428 -9.73 1.92 9.92
N THR A 429 -8.42 1.77 9.67
CA THR A 429 -7.42 1.60 10.73
C THR A 429 -7.30 2.85 11.60
N PHE A 430 -7.25 4.05 11.02
CA PHE A 430 -7.21 5.32 11.74
C PHE A 430 -8.48 5.59 12.55
N LEU A 431 -9.66 5.37 11.96
CA LEU A 431 -10.94 5.56 12.62
C LEU A 431 -11.09 4.61 13.82
N SER A 432 -10.66 3.37 13.66
CA SER A 432 -10.61 2.41 14.76
C SER A 432 -9.64 2.86 15.86
N GLY A 433 -8.49 3.42 15.51
CA GLY A 433 -7.47 3.84 16.47
C GLY A 433 -7.72 5.16 17.22
N LEU A 434 -8.81 5.88 16.94
CA LEU A 434 -9.12 7.17 17.57
C LEU A 434 -9.09 7.08 19.11
N GLY A 435 -8.33 7.99 19.73
CA GLY A 435 -8.09 8.03 21.18
C GLY A 435 -6.75 7.42 21.63
N GLY A 436 -5.97 6.86 20.70
CA GLY A 436 -4.58 6.46 20.88
C GLY A 436 -3.72 6.96 19.71
N GLN A 437 -2.45 6.58 19.69
CA GLN A 437 -1.54 6.94 18.59
C GLN A 437 -1.61 5.88 17.47
N SER A 438 -2.23 6.27 16.35
CA SER A 438 -2.08 5.56 15.07
C SER A 438 -1.04 6.31 14.25
N THR A 439 0.23 5.94 14.40
CA THR A 439 1.36 6.57 13.72
C THR A 439 1.18 6.43 12.21
N PRO A 440 1.05 7.55 11.45
CA PRO A 440 0.66 7.46 10.05
C PRO A 440 1.62 6.65 9.18
N SER A 441 2.92 6.69 9.47
CA SER A 441 3.90 5.90 8.71
C SER A 441 3.82 4.40 8.99
N LEU A 442 3.50 3.97 10.22
CA LEU A 442 3.26 2.57 10.53
C LEU A 442 1.98 2.06 9.84
N VAL A 443 0.88 2.82 9.90
CA VAL A 443 -0.39 2.48 9.25
C VAL A 443 -0.22 2.41 7.72
N ARG A 444 0.47 3.39 7.13
CA ARG A 444 0.77 3.41 5.69
C ARG A 444 1.64 2.21 5.29
N THR A 445 2.65 1.88 6.08
CA THR A 445 3.51 0.71 5.83
C THR A 445 2.72 -0.59 5.90
N LEU A 446 1.88 -0.76 6.93
CA LEU A 446 0.98 -1.91 7.08
C LEU A 446 0.07 -2.05 5.85
N SER A 447 -0.54 -0.94 5.43
CA SER A 447 -1.44 -0.89 4.27
C SER A 447 -0.71 -1.27 2.98
N THR A 448 0.37 -0.56 2.63
CA THR A 448 1.14 -0.78 1.40
C THR A 448 1.73 -2.20 1.33
N LYS A 449 2.18 -2.76 2.46
CA LYS A 449 2.78 -4.10 2.52
C LYS A 449 1.77 -5.22 2.78
N SER A 450 0.47 -4.92 2.83
CA SER A 450 -0.55 -5.92 3.15
C SER A 450 -0.71 -7.00 2.07
N ALA A 451 -0.91 -6.62 0.80
CA ALA A 451 -1.01 -7.58 -0.29
C ALA A 451 0.29 -8.40 -0.49
N PRO A 452 1.50 -7.79 -0.46
CA PRO A 452 2.75 -8.55 -0.48
C PRO A 452 2.89 -9.57 0.66
N ALA A 453 2.41 -9.26 1.87
CA ALA A 453 2.43 -10.19 2.99
C ALA A 453 1.49 -11.39 2.75
N ILE A 454 0.27 -11.14 2.24
CA ILE A 454 -0.68 -12.20 1.85
C ILE A 454 -0.12 -13.06 0.71
N HIS A 455 0.47 -12.41 -0.30
CA HIS A 455 1.11 -13.08 -1.43
C HIS A 455 2.26 -13.97 -0.99
N TRP A 456 3.10 -13.50 -0.07
CA TRP A 456 4.19 -14.29 0.51
C TRP A 456 3.66 -15.56 1.18
N LEU A 457 2.64 -15.47 2.03
CA LEU A 457 2.02 -16.66 2.64
C LEU A 457 1.38 -17.60 1.61
N LEU A 458 0.68 -17.05 0.61
CA LEU A 458 0.01 -17.82 -0.44
C LEU A 458 1.00 -18.61 -1.28
N HIS A 459 2.04 -17.97 -1.80
CA HIS A 459 2.87 -18.54 -2.86
C HIS A 459 4.21 -19.09 -2.37
N ARG A 460 4.82 -18.51 -1.33
CA ARG A 460 6.08 -19.04 -0.78
C ARG A 460 5.86 -20.30 0.05
N PHE A 461 4.73 -20.38 0.75
CA PHE A 461 4.41 -21.46 1.70
C PHE A 461 3.14 -22.23 1.37
N ASN A 462 2.49 -21.95 0.22
CA ASN A 462 1.29 -22.65 -0.23
C ASN A 462 0.14 -22.61 0.81
N ILE A 463 -0.01 -21.50 1.54
CA ILE A 463 -1.06 -21.35 2.55
C ILE A 463 -2.33 -20.85 1.86
N PRO A 464 -3.46 -21.60 1.85
CA PRO A 464 -4.60 -21.30 0.99
C PRO A 464 -5.49 -20.17 1.54
N LEU A 465 -5.03 -18.92 1.49
CA LEU A 465 -5.76 -17.73 1.96
C LEU A 465 -6.87 -17.28 0.98
N THR A 466 -7.79 -18.18 0.65
CA THR A 466 -8.78 -17.99 -0.43
C THR A 466 -10.19 -17.64 0.04
N VAL A 467 -10.50 -17.73 1.35
CA VAL A 467 -11.81 -17.35 1.91
C VAL A 467 -11.78 -15.94 2.46
N LEU A 468 -12.78 -15.11 2.13
CA LEU A 468 -12.88 -13.72 2.62
C LEU A 468 -14.04 -13.54 3.61
N SER A 469 -13.77 -12.78 4.67
CA SER A 469 -14.76 -12.44 5.70
C SER A 469 -14.88 -10.93 5.89
N GLN A 470 -16.13 -10.50 6.12
CA GLN A 470 -16.47 -9.15 6.56
C GLN A 470 -16.44 -9.14 8.09
N LEU A 471 -15.50 -8.38 8.68
CA LEU A 471 -15.37 -8.25 10.13
C LEU A 471 -15.67 -6.81 10.57
N GLY A 472 -15.75 -6.57 11.88
CA GLY A 472 -16.18 -5.29 12.43
C GLY A 472 -15.21 -4.15 12.12
N GLY A 473 -15.74 -2.97 11.84
CA GLY A 473 -14.97 -1.77 11.51
C GLY A 473 -14.29 -1.77 10.12
N HIS A 474 -14.37 -2.85 9.35
CA HIS A 474 -13.88 -2.88 7.98
C HIS A 474 -14.94 -2.38 6.99
N SER A 475 -14.55 -1.54 6.03
CA SER A 475 -15.43 -1.07 4.95
C SER A 475 -15.59 -2.08 3.80
N ALA A 476 -14.68 -3.05 3.69
CA ALA A 476 -14.71 -4.09 2.67
C ALA A 476 -14.26 -5.43 3.24
N LYS A 477 -14.65 -6.52 2.57
CA LYS A 477 -14.19 -7.88 2.87
C LYS A 477 -12.70 -7.98 2.61
N ARG A 478 -11.90 -8.08 3.68
CA ARG A 478 -10.44 -8.10 3.56
C ARG A 478 -9.72 -9.07 4.49
N THR A 479 -10.47 -9.82 5.30
CA THR A 479 -9.87 -10.81 6.20
C THR A 479 -9.86 -12.18 5.53
N HIS A 480 -8.66 -12.71 5.29
CA HIS A 480 -8.39 -13.95 4.59
C HIS A 480 -8.31 -15.14 5.55
N ARG A 481 -8.93 -16.26 5.16
CA ARG A 481 -8.91 -17.53 5.87
C ARG A 481 -8.63 -18.68 4.92
N ALA A 482 -8.29 -19.83 5.49
CA ALA A 482 -8.24 -21.10 4.77
C ALA A 482 -9.65 -21.63 4.51
N PRO A 483 -9.91 -22.25 3.34
CA PRO A 483 -11.08 -23.09 3.16
C PRO A 483 -10.99 -24.32 4.08
N PRO A 484 -12.10 -25.05 4.28
CA PRO A 484 -12.04 -26.38 4.87
C PRO A 484 -11.06 -27.29 4.11
N ASP A 485 -10.47 -28.27 4.80
CA ASP A 485 -9.62 -29.26 4.14
C ASP A 485 -10.42 -30.21 3.22
N GLU A 486 -9.74 -31.11 2.51
CA GLU A 486 -10.36 -32.07 1.59
C GLU A 486 -11.42 -32.98 2.24
N ASN A 487 -11.34 -33.18 3.57
CA ASN A 487 -12.29 -33.95 4.36
C ASN A 487 -13.39 -33.06 4.97
N GLY A 488 -13.44 -31.79 4.57
CA GLY A 488 -14.33 -30.78 5.10
C GLY A 488 -14.03 -30.40 6.55
N ARG A 489 -12.81 -30.61 7.09
CA ARG A 489 -12.47 -30.19 8.46
C ARG A 489 -12.07 -28.72 8.50
N PRO A 490 -12.32 -28.01 9.61
CA PRO A 490 -11.96 -26.61 9.70
C PRO A 490 -10.44 -26.48 9.83
N VAL A 491 -9.86 -25.50 9.15
CA VAL A 491 -8.43 -25.19 9.24
C VAL A 491 -8.26 -23.96 10.15
N PRO A 492 -7.77 -24.12 11.39
CA PRO A 492 -7.49 -22.97 12.27
C PRO A 492 -6.31 -22.20 11.68
N ILE A 493 -6.61 -21.09 11.01
CA ILE A 493 -5.65 -20.40 10.14
C ILE A 493 -4.37 -19.98 10.86
N GLY A 494 -4.46 -19.48 12.11
CA GLY A 494 -3.28 -19.12 12.90
C GLY A 494 -2.37 -20.31 13.18
N PHE A 495 -2.95 -21.43 13.63
CA PHE A 495 -2.19 -22.67 13.84
C PHE A 495 -1.59 -23.19 12.53
N PHE A 496 -2.36 -23.16 11.44
CA PHE A 496 -1.90 -23.64 10.14
C PHE A 496 -0.72 -22.82 9.62
N ILE A 497 -0.80 -21.47 9.66
CA ILE A 497 0.34 -20.60 9.31
C ILE A 497 1.55 -20.94 10.18
N MET A 498 1.39 -20.99 11.51
CA MET A 498 2.52 -21.27 12.40
C MET A 498 3.14 -22.64 12.17
N LYS A 499 2.31 -23.67 11.92
CA LYS A 499 2.75 -25.01 11.57
C LYS A 499 3.57 -24.97 10.28
N THR A 500 3.03 -24.40 9.20
CA THR A 500 3.71 -24.36 7.91
C THR A 500 5.04 -23.62 7.98
N LEU A 501 5.10 -22.48 8.69
CA LEU A 501 6.37 -21.74 8.86
C LEU A 501 7.39 -22.52 9.69
N ARG A 502 6.97 -23.20 10.76
CA ARG A 502 7.88 -24.05 11.55
C ARG A 502 8.39 -25.22 10.71
N ASP A 503 7.51 -25.91 10.00
CA ASP A 503 7.87 -27.05 9.16
C ASP A 503 8.84 -26.61 8.05
N ALA A 504 8.65 -25.40 7.47
CA ALA A 504 9.59 -24.79 6.53
C ALA A 504 10.95 -24.46 7.18
N VAL A 505 10.97 -23.92 8.40
CA VAL A 505 12.22 -23.67 9.14
C VAL A 505 12.99 -24.97 9.41
N GLU A 506 12.31 -26.02 9.85
CA GLU A 506 12.92 -27.32 10.16
C GLU A 506 13.43 -28.08 8.93
N SER A 507 12.88 -27.78 7.74
CA SER A 507 13.24 -28.43 6.48
C SER A 507 14.16 -27.59 5.61
N GLU A 508 13.73 -26.40 5.20
CA GLU A 508 14.40 -25.54 4.20
C GLU A 508 15.49 -24.66 4.80
N TYR A 509 15.34 -24.23 6.06
CA TYR A 509 16.29 -23.33 6.74
C TYR A 509 17.18 -24.05 7.75
N LYS A 510 17.25 -25.38 7.67
CA LYS A 510 18.04 -26.21 8.57
C LYS A 510 19.52 -25.81 8.49
N GLY A 511 20.09 -25.40 9.63
CA GLY A 511 21.46 -24.92 9.73
C GLY A 511 21.60 -23.40 9.69
N ASN A 512 20.60 -22.69 9.16
CA ASN A 512 20.56 -21.22 9.15
C ASN A 512 19.71 -20.66 10.29
N ILE A 513 18.62 -21.36 10.66
CA ILE A 513 17.73 -20.99 11.76
C ILE A 513 17.72 -22.11 12.80
N GLU A 514 18.05 -21.79 14.05
CA GLU A 514 17.96 -22.67 15.21
C GLU A 514 16.85 -22.20 16.15
N ILE A 515 15.85 -23.05 16.43
CA ILE A 515 14.78 -22.74 17.39
C ILE A 515 15.07 -23.42 18.73
N LYS A 516 15.09 -22.64 19.81
CA LYS A 516 15.30 -23.13 21.19
C LYS A 516 14.09 -22.83 22.06
N CYS A 517 13.29 -23.85 22.35
CA CYS A 517 12.18 -23.80 23.31
C CYS A 517 12.67 -23.97 24.76
N GLY A 518 11.89 -23.49 25.74
CA GLY A 518 12.28 -23.48 27.16
C GLY A 518 13.39 -22.48 27.51
N HIS A 519 13.65 -21.51 26.64
CA HIS A 519 14.72 -20.52 26.76
C HIS A 519 14.13 -19.13 27.00
N SER A 520 14.12 -18.68 28.26
CA SER A 520 13.55 -17.38 28.62
C SER A 520 14.59 -16.28 28.59
N VAL A 521 14.45 -15.29 27.72
CA VAL A 521 15.30 -14.09 27.76
C VAL A 521 14.95 -13.24 28.98
N THR A 522 15.96 -12.80 29.73
CA THR A 522 15.79 -12.03 30.98
C THR A 522 16.33 -10.61 30.90
N SER A 523 17.30 -10.33 30.01
CA SER A 523 17.86 -8.99 29.82
C SER A 523 18.55 -8.85 28.45
N LEU A 524 18.76 -7.61 28.01
CA LEU A 524 19.55 -7.26 26.83
C LEU A 524 20.97 -6.89 27.26
N ILE A 525 21.96 -7.55 26.66
CA ILE A 525 23.38 -7.20 26.83
C ILE A 525 23.64 -6.01 25.92
N HIS A 526 24.15 -4.90 26.48
CA HIS A 526 24.39 -3.68 25.72
C HIS A 526 25.58 -2.90 26.26
N ASN A 527 26.22 -2.15 25.37
CA ASN A 527 27.26 -1.19 25.69
C ASN A 527 26.72 0.23 25.57
N VAL A 528 27.27 1.14 26.36
CA VAL A 528 27.01 2.58 26.29
C VAL A 528 28.33 3.28 26.00
N ASP A 529 28.38 4.07 24.93
CA ASP A 529 29.56 4.85 24.59
C ASP A 529 29.56 6.24 25.27
N GLU A 530 30.62 7.04 25.03
CA GLU A 530 30.73 8.42 25.52
C GLU A 530 29.61 9.36 25.03
N HIS A 531 28.96 8.97 23.92
CA HIS A 531 27.74 9.48 23.30
C HIS A 531 26.44 9.28 24.09
N ASN A 532 26.49 8.51 25.18
CA ASN A 532 25.33 7.86 25.77
C ASN A 532 24.53 7.08 24.72
N VAL A 533 25.21 6.51 23.71
CA VAL A 533 24.58 5.67 22.69
C VAL A 533 24.53 4.24 23.17
N LYS A 534 23.34 3.67 23.24
CA LYS A 534 23.14 2.27 23.61
C LYS A 534 23.22 1.37 22.39
N THR A 535 24.06 0.34 22.48
CA THR A 535 24.24 -0.67 21.44
C THR A 535 24.05 -2.07 21.99
N VAL A 536 23.01 -2.77 21.54
CA VAL A 536 22.75 -4.16 21.94
C VAL A 536 23.76 -5.10 21.27
N THR A 537 24.29 -6.06 22.02
CA THR A 537 25.32 -7.02 21.59
C THR A 537 24.96 -8.48 21.91
N GLY A 538 23.79 -8.71 22.50
CA GLY A 538 23.33 -10.05 22.86
C GLY A 538 22.18 -10.05 23.85
N VAL A 539 21.93 -11.22 24.42
CA VAL A 539 20.86 -11.45 25.41
C VAL A 539 21.37 -12.33 26.54
N GLN A 540 20.81 -12.14 27.74
CA GLN A 540 20.88 -13.14 28.81
C GLN A 540 19.65 -14.04 28.74
N VAL A 541 19.88 -15.34 28.81
CA VAL A 541 18.85 -16.38 28.68
C VAL A 541 18.89 -17.28 29.90
N LYS A 542 17.71 -17.52 30.49
CA LYS A 542 17.49 -18.49 31.54
C LYS A 542 16.96 -19.80 30.97
N THR A 543 17.66 -20.90 31.25
CA THR A 543 17.34 -22.27 30.82
C THR A 543 17.65 -23.25 31.95
N GLU A 544 16.70 -24.13 32.29
CA GLU A 544 16.91 -25.15 33.36
C GLU A 544 17.39 -24.57 34.70
N GLY A 545 17.08 -23.29 34.98
CA GLY A 545 17.52 -22.59 36.19
C GLY A 545 18.87 -21.89 36.07
N GLU A 546 19.66 -22.16 35.03
CA GLU A 546 20.92 -21.48 34.74
C GLU A 546 20.72 -20.24 33.87
N ILE A 547 21.55 -19.21 34.07
CA ILE A 547 21.59 -18.00 33.24
C ILE A 547 22.85 -18.06 32.37
N ARG A 548 22.69 -17.84 31.07
CA ARG A 548 23.79 -17.83 30.09
C ARG A 548 23.67 -16.61 29.18
N GLU A 549 24.81 -16.14 28.68
CA GLU A 549 24.88 -15.04 27.73
C GLU A 549 25.00 -15.58 26.31
N ILE A 550 24.28 -14.99 25.36
CA ILE A 550 24.38 -15.30 23.94
C ILE A 550 24.61 -13.99 23.18
N ASN A 551 25.82 -13.87 22.60
CA ASN A 551 26.18 -12.73 21.76
C ASN A 551 25.47 -12.77 20.41
N ALA A 552 25.13 -11.61 19.88
CA ALA A 552 24.51 -11.41 18.58
C ALA A 552 24.86 -10.04 17.99
N ASP A 553 24.83 -9.94 16.67
CA ASP A 553 24.96 -8.66 15.97
C ASP A 553 23.65 -7.87 16.01
N ALA A 554 22.52 -8.56 16.17
CA ALA A 554 21.19 -7.97 16.26
C ALA A 554 20.28 -8.73 17.22
N VAL A 555 19.32 -8.03 17.82
CA VAL A 555 18.19 -8.64 18.55
C VAL A 555 16.87 -8.13 18.01
N VAL A 556 15.95 -9.05 17.68
CA VAL A 556 14.55 -8.75 17.33
C VAL A 556 13.64 -9.22 18.46
N LEU A 557 12.96 -8.29 19.13
CA LEU A 557 11.93 -8.61 20.12
C LEU A 557 10.59 -8.90 19.41
N ALA A 558 10.10 -10.12 19.54
CA ALA A 558 8.85 -10.59 18.97
C ALA A 558 8.01 -11.36 20.02
N THR A 559 8.01 -10.86 21.25
CA THR A 559 7.55 -11.58 22.46
C THR A 559 6.03 -11.58 22.67
N GLY A 560 5.26 -10.95 21.78
CA GLY A 560 3.83 -10.73 21.97
C GLY A 560 3.53 -9.66 23.05
N GLY A 561 2.25 -9.55 23.40
CA GLY A 561 1.74 -8.54 24.32
C GLY A 561 1.80 -8.90 25.81
N PHE A 562 1.11 -8.09 26.61
CA PHE A 562 1.06 -8.20 28.07
C PHE A 562 -0.35 -8.46 28.64
N GLY A 563 -1.28 -8.92 27.79
CA GLY A 563 -2.69 -9.13 28.15
C GLY A 563 -2.98 -10.23 29.19
N CYS A 564 -1.94 -10.91 29.70
CA CYS A 564 -2.02 -11.87 30.81
C CYS A 564 -1.11 -11.48 32.01
N SER A 565 -0.54 -10.28 32.00
CA SER A 565 0.30 -9.73 33.09
C SER A 565 -0.53 -9.25 34.27
N LEU A 566 -1.29 -10.17 34.88
CA LEU A 566 -2.33 -9.89 35.89
C LEU A 566 -1.82 -9.87 37.34
N SER A 567 -0.51 -10.03 37.58
CA SER A 567 0.07 -9.88 38.91
C SER A 567 0.02 -8.43 39.40
N GLU A 568 0.11 -8.21 40.72
CA GLU A 568 0.04 -6.87 41.32
C GLU A 568 1.18 -5.94 40.86
N ASP A 569 2.32 -6.51 40.50
CA ASP A 569 3.50 -5.84 39.94
C ASP A 569 3.56 -5.89 38.39
N GLY A 570 2.57 -6.51 37.75
CA GLY A 570 2.51 -6.70 36.30
C GLY A 570 2.16 -5.43 35.52
N LEU A 571 2.36 -5.47 34.21
CA LEU A 571 2.08 -4.34 33.32
C LEU A 571 0.60 -3.98 33.29
N MET A 572 -0.31 -4.95 33.44
CA MET A 572 -1.75 -4.65 33.54
C MET A 572 -2.07 -3.88 34.82
N ALA A 573 -1.45 -4.20 35.95
CA ALA A 573 -1.67 -3.46 37.18
C ALA A 573 -1.14 -2.02 37.10
N ARG A 574 0.00 -1.82 36.43
CA ARG A 574 0.59 -0.50 36.21
C ARG A 574 -0.24 0.39 35.27
N PHE A 575 -0.73 -0.16 34.16
CA PHE A 575 -1.33 0.66 33.08
C PHE A 575 -2.84 0.54 32.94
N ARG A 576 -3.45 -0.58 33.36
CA ARG A 576 -4.89 -0.85 33.29
C ARG A 576 -5.42 -1.60 34.53
N PRO A 577 -5.27 -1.01 35.73
CA PRO A 577 -5.74 -1.63 36.97
C PRO A 577 -7.24 -1.90 36.96
N ASP A 578 -8.02 -1.14 36.18
CA ASP A 578 -9.45 -1.33 35.95
C ASP A 578 -9.81 -2.66 35.28
N LEU A 579 -8.86 -3.28 34.56
CA LEU A 579 -9.09 -4.53 33.81
C LEU A 579 -8.55 -5.78 34.49
N ILE A 580 -7.81 -5.71 35.61
CA ILE A 580 -7.15 -6.88 36.23
C ILE A 580 -8.14 -8.04 36.49
N LYS A 581 -9.39 -7.72 36.84
CA LYS A 581 -10.45 -8.71 37.13
C LYS A 581 -11.17 -9.22 35.88
N CYS A 582 -10.89 -8.67 34.70
CA CYS A 582 -11.49 -9.15 33.46
C CYS A 582 -10.87 -10.49 33.06
N PRO A 583 -11.66 -11.43 32.52
CA PRO A 583 -11.10 -12.62 31.92
C PRO A 583 -10.21 -12.27 30.72
N THR A 584 -9.33 -13.18 30.33
CA THR A 584 -8.42 -13.01 29.17
C THR A 584 -8.57 -14.14 28.17
N THR A 585 -8.26 -13.86 26.91
CA THR A 585 -8.15 -14.88 25.83
C THR A 585 -6.69 -15.24 25.54
N ASN A 586 -5.75 -14.61 26.24
CA ASN A 586 -4.32 -14.79 26.06
C ASN A 586 -3.83 -16.10 26.68
N GLY A 587 -2.68 -16.58 26.21
CA GLY A 587 -1.93 -17.60 26.97
C GLY A 587 -1.26 -17.01 28.21
N ALA A 588 -1.03 -17.84 29.22
CA ALA A 588 -0.29 -17.48 30.43
C ALA A 588 1.11 -16.91 30.14
N PHE A 589 1.68 -17.21 28.97
CA PHE A 589 2.95 -16.67 28.51
C PHE A 589 2.92 -15.16 28.13
N ALA A 590 1.75 -14.55 27.89
CA ALA A 590 1.66 -13.15 27.44
C ALA A 590 1.82 -12.15 28.60
N GLN A 591 3.02 -12.14 29.20
CA GLN A 591 3.38 -11.37 30.40
C GLN A 591 4.01 -10.01 30.09
N GLY A 592 4.39 -9.74 28.83
CA GLY A 592 5.03 -8.49 28.42
C GLY A 592 6.52 -8.41 28.69
N ASP A 593 7.22 -9.54 28.83
CA ASP A 593 8.65 -9.57 29.18
C ASP A 593 9.51 -8.72 28.24
N GLY A 594 9.27 -8.79 26.92
CA GLY A 594 10.00 -7.98 25.95
C GLY A 594 9.81 -6.47 26.12
N VAL A 595 8.60 -6.04 26.54
CA VAL A 595 8.33 -4.63 26.85
C VAL A 595 9.14 -4.20 28.06
N THR A 596 9.11 -4.99 29.14
CA THR A 596 9.85 -4.70 30.38
C THR A 596 11.36 -4.69 30.14
N ILE A 597 11.87 -5.66 29.39
CA ILE A 597 13.30 -5.77 29.06
C ILE A 597 13.75 -4.57 28.22
N ALA A 598 12.98 -4.17 27.21
CA ALA A 598 13.31 -2.99 26.40
C ALA A 598 13.22 -1.69 27.22
N GLU A 599 12.18 -1.52 28.05
CA GLU A 599 12.04 -0.35 28.93
C GLU A 599 13.23 -0.23 29.90
N SER A 600 13.77 -1.36 30.39
CA SER A 600 14.90 -1.37 31.34
C SER A 600 16.18 -0.74 30.78
N ILE A 601 16.37 -0.75 29.45
CA ILE A 601 17.49 -0.08 28.78
C ILE A 601 17.09 1.26 28.15
N GLY A 602 15.91 1.77 28.50
CA GLY A 602 15.43 3.10 28.09
C GLY A 602 14.65 3.15 26.79
N ALA A 603 14.07 2.04 26.32
CA ALA A 603 13.13 2.10 25.19
C ALA A 603 11.91 2.98 25.53
N GLU A 604 11.45 3.76 24.55
CA GLU A 604 10.21 4.52 24.67
C GLU A 604 9.01 3.59 24.57
N LEU A 605 8.06 3.75 25.50
CA LEU A 605 6.79 3.03 25.48
C LEU A 605 5.69 3.99 25.05
N ILE A 606 4.73 3.49 24.30
CA ILE A 606 3.62 4.26 23.74
C ILE A 606 2.31 3.50 23.93
N ASP A 607 1.22 4.24 24.16
CA ASP A 607 -0.15 3.70 24.24
C ASP A 607 -0.35 2.56 25.26
N MET A 608 0.46 2.49 26.33
CA MET A 608 0.43 1.38 27.29
C MET A 608 -0.93 1.17 27.99
N ASP A 609 -1.77 2.21 28.09
CA ASP A 609 -3.14 2.13 28.61
C ASP A 609 -4.14 1.58 27.56
N LYS A 610 -3.75 1.48 26.29
CA LYS A 610 -4.61 1.00 25.21
C LYS A 610 -4.59 -0.53 25.17
N VAL A 611 -5.50 -1.12 25.94
CA VAL A 611 -5.76 -2.57 25.98
C VAL A 611 -7.17 -2.86 25.48
N GLN A 612 -7.28 -3.71 24.47
CA GLN A 612 -8.54 -4.10 23.86
C GLN A 612 -9.18 -5.28 24.58
N LEU A 613 -10.46 -5.11 24.88
CA LEU A 613 -11.35 -6.22 25.20
C LEU A 613 -11.94 -6.78 23.90
N HIS A 614 -11.75 -8.08 23.65
CA HIS A 614 -12.58 -8.77 22.67
C HIS A 614 -13.99 -8.90 23.25
N PRO A 615 -15.05 -8.50 22.54
CA PRO A 615 -16.40 -8.52 23.09
C PRO A 615 -16.90 -9.94 23.39
N THR A 616 -16.32 -10.94 22.73
CA THR A 616 -16.81 -12.31 22.79
C THR A 616 -15.70 -13.30 23.14
N GLY A 617 -15.48 -13.54 24.44
CA GLY A 617 -14.85 -14.75 24.97
C GLY A 617 -15.95 -15.74 25.40
N PHE A 618 -15.85 -17.00 25.00
CA PHE A 618 -16.81 -18.02 25.38
C PHE A 618 -16.81 -18.24 26.89
N ILE A 619 -18.00 -18.22 27.49
CA ILE A 619 -18.20 -18.76 28.83
C ILE A 619 -18.48 -20.24 28.67
N ASP A 620 -17.57 -21.07 29.18
CA ASP A 620 -17.81 -22.51 29.30
C ASP A 620 -18.87 -22.74 30.38
N PRO A 621 -20.03 -23.34 30.06
CA PRO A 621 -21.06 -23.62 31.06
C PRO A 621 -20.60 -24.59 32.14
N LYS A 622 -19.55 -25.39 31.89
CA LYS A 622 -18.98 -26.34 32.85
C LYS A 622 -17.89 -25.73 33.73
N ASP A 623 -17.31 -24.61 33.30
CA ASP A 623 -16.26 -23.89 34.02
C ASP A 623 -16.37 -22.35 33.80
N PRO A 624 -17.46 -21.74 34.28
CA PRO A 624 -17.74 -20.33 34.02
C PRO A 624 -16.80 -19.38 34.78
N SER A 625 -16.12 -19.85 35.84
CA SER A 625 -15.17 -19.08 36.64
C SER A 625 -13.76 -19.05 36.06
N ASN A 626 -13.46 -19.84 35.03
CA ASN A 626 -12.15 -19.86 34.39
C ASN A 626 -11.70 -18.44 33.96
N PRO A 627 -10.58 -17.90 34.46
CA PRO A 627 -10.13 -16.57 34.08
C PRO A 627 -9.64 -16.53 32.62
N THR A 628 -9.30 -17.67 32.02
CA THR A 628 -8.93 -17.78 30.60
C THR A 628 -10.10 -18.30 29.78
N LYS A 629 -10.56 -17.52 28.81
CA LYS A 629 -11.69 -17.88 27.94
C LYS A 629 -11.20 -18.30 26.56
N TYR A 630 -11.87 -19.28 25.97
CA TYR A 630 -11.71 -19.55 24.55
C TYR A 630 -12.26 -18.36 23.76
N LEU A 631 -11.51 -17.91 22.76
CA LEU A 631 -11.98 -16.83 21.89
C LEU A 631 -13.20 -17.32 21.09
N ALA A 632 -14.33 -16.62 21.23
CA ALA A 632 -15.42 -16.72 20.28
C ALA A 632 -15.08 -15.81 19.09
N PRO A 633 -14.67 -16.37 17.93
CA PRO A 633 -14.07 -15.58 16.87
C PRO A 633 -15.04 -14.52 16.37
N GLU A 634 -14.53 -13.33 16.04
CA GLU A 634 -15.35 -12.27 15.44
C GLU A 634 -16.08 -12.73 14.17
N ALA A 635 -15.53 -13.70 13.45
CA ALA A 635 -16.15 -14.33 12.30
C ALA A 635 -17.52 -14.98 12.60
N ILE A 636 -17.85 -15.31 13.87
CA ILE A 636 -19.20 -15.73 14.28
C ILE A 636 -20.20 -14.60 14.01
N ARG A 637 -19.90 -13.39 14.49
CA ARG A 637 -20.71 -12.18 14.23
C ARG A 637 -20.63 -11.79 12.75
N GLY A 638 -19.43 -11.85 12.16
CA GLY A 638 -19.17 -11.60 10.73
C GLY A 638 -19.91 -12.52 9.76
N SER A 639 -20.36 -13.68 10.22
CA SER A 639 -21.17 -14.63 9.44
C SER A 639 -22.68 -14.47 9.65
N GLY A 640 -23.11 -13.50 10.47
CA GLY A 640 -24.52 -13.19 10.71
C GLY A 640 -25.03 -13.55 12.11
N GLY A 641 -24.15 -13.90 13.06
CA GLY A 641 -24.54 -14.05 14.46
C GLY A 641 -25.03 -12.73 15.05
N ILE A 642 -26.19 -12.75 15.70
CA ILE A 642 -26.75 -11.59 16.44
C ILE A 642 -26.51 -11.74 17.93
N MET A 643 -26.56 -10.64 18.69
CA MET A 643 -26.42 -10.68 20.15
C MET A 643 -27.68 -10.17 20.84
N VAL A 644 -28.11 -10.90 21.87
CA VAL A 644 -29.22 -10.53 22.73
C VAL A 644 -28.80 -10.55 24.19
N ASN A 645 -29.41 -9.69 25.01
CA ASN A 645 -29.26 -9.71 26.46
C ASN A 645 -30.14 -10.82 27.09
N ASP A 646 -30.13 -10.91 28.41
CA ASP A 646 -30.92 -11.85 29.22
C ASP A 646 -32.45 -11.65 29.07
N GLU A 647 -32.89 -10.50 28.56
CA GLU A 647 -34.31 -10.26 28.22
C GLU A 647 -34.68 -10.71 26.79
N GLY A 648 -33.74 -11.22 26.00
CA GLY A 648 -33.96 -11.59 24.60
C GLY A 648 -34.03 -10.40 23.63
N LYS A 649 -33.46 -9.25 24.00
CA LYS A 649 -33.45 -8.02 23.18
C LYS A 649 -32.06 -7.76 22.59
N ARG A 650 -32.02 -7.31 21.33
CA ARG A 650 -30.79 -6.76 20.71
C ARG A 650 -30.46 -5.39 21.30
N PHE A 651 -29.18 -5.09 21.42
CA PHE A 651 -28.70 -3.88 22.11
C PHE A 651 -27.51 -3.18 21.42
N VAL A 652 -26.94 -3.74 20.35
CA VAL A 652 -25.76 -3.17 19.68
C VAL A 652 -25.68 -3.60 18.21
N ASN A 653 -24.98 -2.83 17.37
CA ASN A 653 -24.50 -3.32 16.09
C ASN A 653 -23.38 -4.33 16.33
N GLU A 654 -23.62 -5.61 16.01
CA GLU A 654 -22.67 -6.69 16.26
C GLU A 654 -21.40 -6.61 15.39
N LEU A 655 -21.36 -5.74 14.38
CA LEU A 655 -20.20 -5.49 13.52
C LEU A 655 -19.58 -4.10 13.74
N ASP A 656 -19.94 -3.44 14.85
CA ASP A 656 -19.26 -2.23 15.29
C ASP A 656 -17.85 -2.54 15.85
N LEU A 657 -17.10 -1.51 16.24
CA LEU A 657 -15.80 -1.63 16.89
C LEU A 657 -15.91 -2.48 18.16
N ARG A 658 -14.88 -3.30 18.41
CA ARG A 658 -14.79 -4.17 19.59
C ARG A 658 -15.01 -3.42 20.91
N SER A 659 -14.48 -2.20 21.01
CA SER A 659 -14.66 -1.31 22.16
C SER A 659 -16.13 -0.93 22.38
N VAL A 660 -16.87 -0.62 21.31
CA VAL A 660 -18.31 -0.30 21.35
C VAL A 660 -19.10 -1.53 21.79
N VAL A 661 -18.84 -2.67 21.18
CA VAL A 661 -19.54 -3.93 21.48
C VAL A 661 -19.28 -4.40 22.91
N ALA A 662 -18.03 -4.36 23.36
CA ALA A 662 -17.66 -4.76 24.72
C ALA A 662 -18.33 -3.87 25.78
N LYS A 663 -18.33 -2.54 25.56
CA LYS A 663 -19.01 -1.58 26.43
C LYS A 663 -20.52 -1.76 26.44
N ALA A 664 -21.11 -2.12 25.30
CA ALA A 664 -22.53 -2.39 25.21
C ALA A 664 -22.94 -3.63 26.04
N ILE A 665 -22.12 -4.70 26.04
CA ILE A 665 -22.36 -5.87 26.90
C ILE A 665 -22.28 -5.48 28.38
N GLN A 666 -21.30 -4.67 28.77
CA GLN A 666 -21.16 -4.19 30.15
C GLN A 666 -22.35 -3.33 30.62
N ASN A 667 -22.94 -2.55 29.72
CA ASN A 667 -24.02 -1.61 30.06
C ASN A 667 -25.43 -2.23 30.00
N HIS A 668 -25.64 -3.23 29.15
CA HIS A 668 -26.99 -3.70 28.80
C HIS A 668 -27.26 -5.17 29.13
N CYS A 669 -26.30 -5.89 29.71
CA CYS A 669 -26.45 -7.30 30.03
C CYS A 669 -26.18 -7.61 31.50
N ALA A 670 -26.94 -8.56 32.04
CA ALA A 670 -26.72 -9.03 33.40
C ALA A 670 -25.40 -9.83 33.55
N PRO A 671 -24.78 -9.82 34.74
CA PRO A 671 -23.70 -10.74 35.12
C PRO A 671 -24.10 -12.21 34.97
N TYR A 672 -23.17 -13.05 34.51
CA TYR A 672 -23.39 -14.51 34.52
C TYR A 672 -23.46 -15.02 35.96
N LYS A 673 -24.48 -15.83 36.28
CA LYS A 673 -24.66 -16.44 37.60
C LYS A 673 -24.74 -17.95 37.49
N ASP A 674 -23.95 -18.64 38.30
CA ASP A 674 -24.00 -20.09 38.47
C ASP A 674 -23.73 -20.44 39.94
N GLY A 675 -24.77 -20.87 40.66
CA GLY A 675 -24.73 -21.00 42.12
C GLY A 675 -24.34 -19.67 42.80
N ASP A 676 -23.31 -19.73 43.66
CA ASP A 676 -22.76 -18.56 44.36
C ASP A 676 -21.79 -17.73 43.52
N TYR A 677 -21.37 -18.22 42.34
CA TYR A 677 -20.46 -17.49 41.47
C TYR A 677 -21.21 -16.41 40.67
N THR A 678 -20.70 -15.18 40.75
CA THR A 678 -21.13 -14.06 39.90
C THR A 678 -19.96 -13.64 39.02
N GLY A 679 -20.05 -13.96 37.74
CA GLY A 679 -19.06 -13.61 36.72
C GLY A 679 -19.26 -12.22 36.10
N PRO A 680 -18.53 -11.89 35.03
CA PRO A 680 -18.73 -10.64 34.29
C PRO A 680 -20.09 -10.59 33.57
N PRO A 681 -20.56 -9.39 33.16
CA PRO A 681 -21.66 -9.24 32.22
C PRO A 681 -21.47 -10.09 30.97
N PHE A 682 -22.53 -10.74 30.51
CA PHE A 682 -22.47 -11.63 29.35
C PHE A 682 -23.68 -11.45 28.43
N ALA A 683 -23.49 -11.70 27.15
CA ALA A 683 -24.57 -11.73 26.17
C ALA A 683 -24.73 -13.14 25.58
N TRP A 684 -25.89 -13.38 24.97
CA TRP A 684 -26.14 -14.55 24.14
C TRP A 684 -25.91 -14.20 22.69
N CYS A 685 -25.08 -15.00 22.00
CA CYS A 685 -24.94 -14.90 20.55
C CYS A 685 -25.68 -16.06 19.87
N ILE A 686 -26.56 -15.72 18.92
CA ILE A 686 -27.45 -16.66 18.22
C ILE A 686 -27.05 -16.74 16.75
N LEU A 687 -26.92 -17.96 16.22
CA LEU A 687 -26.63 -18.24 14.81
C LEU A 687 -27.76 -19.07 14.18
N SER A 688 -28.31 -18.56 13.07
CA SER A 688 -29.19 -19.35 12.19
C SER A 688 -28.37 -20.34 11.34
N GLU A 689 -29.04 -21.34 10.79
CA GLU A 689 -28.40 -22.32 9.91
C GLU A 689 -27.61 -21.70 8.73
N PRO A 690 -28.10 -20.64 8.04
CA PRO A 690 -27.29 -19.93 7.03
C PRO A 690 -26.02 -19.30 7.61
N ALA A 691 -26.09 -18.69 8.80
CA ALA A 691 -24.91 -18.12 9.46
C ALA A 691 -23.89 -19.21 9.85
N GLN A 692 -24.37 -20.39 10.24
CA GLN A 692 -23.55 -21.56 10.54
C GLN A 692 -22.79 -22.03 9.29
N LYS A 693 -23.46 -22.10 8.13
CA LYS A 693 -22.85 -22.47 6.86
C LYS A 693 -21.77 -21.47 6.43
N LEU A 694 -22.03 -20.17 6.58
CA LEU A 694 -21.05 -19.11 6.26
C LEU A 694 -19.83 -19.12 7.18
N PHE A 695 -20.04 -19.37 8.48
CA PHE A 695 -18.94 -19.47 9.44
C PHE A 695 -18.09 -20.71 9.21
N GLY A 696 -18.76 -21.84 8.94
CA GLY A 696 -18.21 -23.15 8.68
C GLY A 696 -18.76 -24.18 9.67
N ALA A 697 -19.66 -25.06 9.21
CA ALA A 697 -20.23 -26.16 10.03
C ALA A 697 -19.17 -27.00 10.79
N PRO A 698 -18.02 -27.35 10.19
CA PRO A 698 -16.98 -28.12 10.89
C PRO A 698 -16.37 -27.37 12.08
N VAL A 699 -16.26 -26.04 11.99
CA VAL A 699 -15.80 -25.18 13.09
C VAL A 699 -16.83 -25.19 14.23
N ILE A 700 -18.11 -25.14 13.89
CA ILE A 700 -19.21 -25.20 14.85
C ILE A 700 -19.23 -26.54 15.57
N ASP A 701 -19.09 -27.64 14.85
CA ASP A 701 -19.02 -28.98 15.44
C ASP A 701 -17.83 -29.12 16.40
N PHE A 702 -16.69 -28.49 16.09
CA PHE A 702 -15.56 -28.44 17.02
C PHE A 702 -15.92 -27.71 18.32
N TYR A 703 -16.47 -26.50 18.25
CA TYR A 703 -16.83 -25.73 19.45
C TYR A 703 -17.99 -26.36 20.24
N LYS A 704 -18.96 -26.96 19.54
CA LYS A 704 -20.14 -27.62 20.13
C LYS A 704 -19.79 -28.99 20.71
N ASN A 705 -19.36 -29.92 19.86
CA ASN A 705 -19.27 -31.34 20.22
C ASN A 705 -17.95 -31.67 20.94
N ARG A 706 -16.85 -30.99 20.59
CA ARG A 706 -15.54 -31.25 21.20
C ARG A 706 -15.29 -30.41 22.44
N LEU A 707 -15.62 -29.12 22.41
CA LEU A 707 -15.38 -28.19 23.52
C LEU A 707 -16.61 -27.97 24.41
N GLY A 708 -17.83 -28.24 23.95
CA GLY A 708 -19.05 -28.03 24.75
C GLY A 708 -19.42 -26.55 24.96
N LEU A 709 -18.90 -25.64 24.12
CA LEU A 709 -19.07 -24.19 24.28
C LEU A 709 -20.31 -23.63 23.57
N LEU A 710 -20.91 -24.42 22.68
CA LEU A 710 -22.10 -24.05 21.92
C LEU A 710 -23.25 -25.00 22.24
N GLU A 711 -24.47 -24.49 22.24
CA GLU A 711 -25.69 -25.27 22.45
C GLU A 711 -26.60 -25.22 21.23
N HIS A 712 -27.29 -26.33 20.95
CA HIS A 712 -28.24 -26.42 19.84
C HIS A 712 -29.66 -26.31 20.36
N CYS A 713 -30.45 -25.48 19.68
CA CYS A 713 -31.87 -25.32 19.91
C CYS A 713 -32.62 -25.65 18.61
N ALA A 714 -33.65 -26.51 18.71
CA ALA A 714 -34.43 -26.91 17.54
C ALA A 714 -35.14 -25.71 16.88
N ASP A 715 -35.61 -24.75 17.68
CA ASP A 715 -36.39 -23.59 17.25
C ASP A 715 -36.19 -22.38 18.20
N VAL A 716 -36.87 -21.27 17.88
CA VAL A 716 -36.85 -20.02 18.66
C VAL A 716 -37.42 -20.20 20.07
N LYS A 717 -38.37 -21.13 20.26
CA LYS A 717 -38.95 -21.42 21.58
C LYS A 717 -37.92 -22.08 22.51
N ALA A 718 -37.20 -23.08 22.01
CA ALA A 718 -36.08 -23.69 22.73
C ALA A 718 -34.97 -22.66 23.02
N ALA A 719 -34.67 -21.76 22.07
CA ALA A 719 -33.73 -20.67 22.29
C ALA A 719 -34.17 -19.70 23.41
N ALA A 720 -35.44 -19.29 23.43
CA ALA A 720 -35.98 -18.43 24.48
C ALA A 720 -35.91 -19.10 25.87
N SER A 721 -36.22 -20.40 25.93
CA SER A 721 -36.11 -21.19 27.16
C SER A 721 -34.66 -21.28 27.66
N LEU A 722 -33.69 -21.45 26.76
CA LEU A 722 -32.27 -21.52 27.12
C LEU A 722 -31.72 -20.17 27.60
N ILE A 723 -32.16 -19.07 26.97
CA ILE A 723 -31.79 -17.70 27.38
C ILE A 723 -32.40 -17.34 28.74
N GLY A 724 -33.58 -17.90 29.06
CA GLY A 724 -34.38 -17.53 30.21
C GLY A 724 -35.30 -16.32 29.96
N CYS A 725 -35.62 -16.02 28.70
CA CYS A 725 -36.47 -14.88 28.31
C CYS A 725 -37.86 -15.32 27.81
N SER A 726 -38.79 -14.38 27.65
CA SER A 726 -40.09 -14.69 27.06
C SER A 726 -39.97 -14.97 25.55
N GLU A 727 -40.64 -16.03 25.09
CA GLU A 727 -40.71 -16.39 23.66
C GLU A 727 -41.23 -15.22 22.81
N GLY A 728 -42.28 -14.53 23.28
CA GLY A 728 -42.84 -13.37 22.59
C GLY A 728 -41.86 -12.20 22.45
N THR A 729 -41.00 -11.97 23.44
CA THR A 729 -39.95 -10.94 23.37
C THR A 729 -38.93 -11.30 22.29
N LEU A 730 -38.43 -12.54 22.28
CA LEU A 730 -37.45 -12.97 21.31
C LEU A 730 -38.02 -12.95 19.88
N ILE A 731 -39.26 -13.42 19.68
CA ILE A 731 -39.95 -13.33 18.38
C ILE A 731 -40.04 -11.87 17.91
N LYS A 732 -40.39 -10.93 18.79
CA LYS A 732 -40.46 -9.50 18.44
C LYS A 732 -39.08 -8.94 18.03
N THR A 733 -38.03 -9.34 18.75
CA THR A 733 -36.65 -8.99 18.41
C THR A 733 -36.26 -9.51 17.03
N LEU A 734 -36.58 -10.77 16.71
CA LEU A 734 -36.26 -11.39 15.42
C LEU A 734 -37.06 -10.78 14.26
N LYS A 735 -38.36 -10.49 14.44
CA LYS A 735 -39.17 -9.78 13.44
C LYS A 735 -38.61 -8.39 13.12
N SER A 736 -38.18 -7.67 14.17
CA SER A 736 -37.55 -6.36 13.98
C SER A 736 -36.21 -6.45 13.24
N TYR A 737 -35.43 -7.50 13.50
CA TYR A 737 -34.17 -7.74 12.80
C TYR A 737 -34.39 -8.11 11.33
N GLU A 738 -35.34 -8.99 11.05
CA GLU A 738 -35.73 -9.38 9.69
C GLU A 738 -36.19 -8.17 8.86
N GLY A 739 -37.07 -7.33 9.40
CA GLY A 739 -37.50 -6.10 8.73
C GLY A 739 -36.34 -5.13 8.46
N ALA A 740 -35.41 -4.98 9.41
CA ALA A 740 -34.21 -4.17 9.21
C ALA A 740 -33.28 -4.74 8.13
N ALA A 741 -33.10 -6.06 8.09
CA ALA A 741 -32.27 -6.75 7.10
C ALA A 741 -32.82 -6.58 5.67
N GLN A 742 -34.15 -6.57 5.51
CA GLN A 742 -34.81 -6.34 4.22
C GLN A 742 -34.60 -4.91 3.68
N VAL A 743 -34.55 -3.92 4.57
CA VAL A 743 -34.31 -2.51 4.21
C VAL A 743 -32.82 -2.17 4.11
N GLY A 744 -31.95 -3.01 4.70
CA GLY A 744 -30.50 -2.81 4.74
C GLY A 744 -30.03 -1.83 5.83
N ASN A 745 -30.89 -1.49 6.79
CA ASN A 745 -30.53 -0.66 7.94
C ASN A 745 -31.44 -0.95 9.13
N CYS A 746 -30.85 -1.11 10.32
CA CYS A 746 -31.56 -1.25 11.59
C CYS A 746 -31.61 0.08 12.37
N PRO A 747 -32.78 0.74 12.49
CA PRO A 747 -32.90 2.02 13.20
C PRO A 747 -32.48 1.97 14.67
N THR A 748 -32.65 0.82 15.33
CA THR A 748 -32.36 0.66 16.76
C THR A 748 -30.87 0.50 17.05
N THR A 749 -30.16 -0.23 16.19
CA THR A 749 -28.75 -0.59 16.43
C THR A 749 -27.79 0.09 15.45
N GLN A 750 -28.31 0.75 14.42
CA GLN A 750 -27.55 1.31 13.28
C GLN A 750 -26.75 0.25 12.49
N LYS A 751 -27.12 -1.03 12.61
CA LYS A 751 -26.55 -2.11 11.81
C LYS A 751 -27.00 -1.98 10.35
N ASP A 752 -26.05 -2.04 9.44
CA ASP A 752 -26.22 -1.88 7.99
C ASP A 752 -25.72 -3.08 7.17
N ILE A 753 -24.96 -3.99 7.78
CA ILE A 753 -24.45 -5.22 7.15
C ILE A 753 -25.13 -6.46 7.73
N PHE A 754 -25.78 -7.26 6.87
CA PHE A 754 -26.56 -8.45 7.25
C PHE A 754 -26.10 -9.70 6.46
N PRO A 755 -25.05 -10.41 6.89
CA PRO A 755 -24.50 -11.55 6.15
C PRO A 755 -25.45 -12.75 6.05
N ALA A 756 -26.26 -12.95 7.09
CA ALA A 756 -27.31 -13.96 7.15
C ALA A 756 -28.50 -13.45 7.94
N MET A 757 -29.71 -13.89 7.57
CA MET A 757 -30.94 -13.60 8.30
C MET A 757 -31.20 -14.61 9.42
N ILE A 758 -31.84 -14.11 10.48
CA ILE A 758 -32.44 -14.89 11.56
C ILE A 758 -33.87 -14.39 11.70
N THR A 759 -34.82 -15.30 11.56
CA THR A 759 -36.26 -15.03 11.53
C THR A 759 -36.98 -15.78 12.66
N PRO A 760 -38.22 -15.44 13.00
CA PRO A 760 -39.01 -16.19 13.97
C PRO A 760 -39.21 -17.68 13.62
N ASP A 761 -39.16 -18.02 12.34
CA ASP A 761 -39.34 -19.39 11.84
C ASP A 761 -38.00 -20.15 11.71
N SER A 762 -36.89 -19.52 12.09
CA SER A 762 -35.57 -20.15 12.00
C SER A 762 -35.47 -21.37 12.92
N GLN A 763 -35.01 -22.47 12.34
CA GLN A 763 -34.75 -23.73 13.04
C GLN A 763 -33.25 -23.99 13.17
N ASN A 764 -32.91 -25.02 13.95
CA ASN A 764 -31.54 -25.50 14.15
C ASN A 764 -30.58 -24.40 14.60
N LEU A 765 -31.01 -23.59 15.57
CA LEU A 765 -30.24 -22.48 16.09
C LEU A 765 -29.04 -22.97 16.92
N ILE A 766 -27.93 -22.22 16.83
CA ILE A 766 -26.77 -22.40 17.71
C ILE A 766 -26.64 -21.18 18.60
N LEU A 767 -26.53 -21.41 19.90
CA LEU A 767 -26.39 -20.36 20.91
C LEU A 767 -25.07 -20.51 21.66
N CYS A 768 -24.49 -19.39 22.06
CA CYS A 768 -23.33 -19.35 22.92
C CYS A 768 -23.34 -18.15 23.86
N ARG A 769 -22.74 -18.34 25.04
CA ARG A 769 -22.58 -17.30 26.06
C ARG A 769 -21.24 -16.62 25.86
N VAL A 770 -21.24 -15.30 25.76
CA VAL A 770 -20.06 -14.52 25.42
C VAL A 770 -19.88 -13.34 26.37
N THR A 771 -18.64 -13.09 26.79
CA THR A 771 -18.31 -11.98 27.68
C THR A 771 -17.07 -11.21 27.20
N PRO A 772 -16.98 -9.89 27.44
CA PRO A 772 -15.78 -9.11 27.17
C PRO A 772 -14.56 -9.68 27.90
N SER A 773 -13.47 -9.90 27.17
CA SER A 773 -12.24 -10.48 27.70
C SER A 773 -11.01 -9.73 27.16
N ILE A 774 -9.99 -9.51 28.00
CA ILE A 774 -8.69 -8.96 27.58
C ILE A 774 -8.15 -9.82 26.44
N HIS A 775 -7.73 -9.15 25.36
CA HIS A 775 -7.41 -9.85 24.13
C HIS A 775 -6.15 -9.36 23.45
N TYR A 776 -5.95 -8.05 23.38
CA TYR A 776 -4.81 -7.47 22.67
C TYR A 776 -4.31 -6.23 23.37
N THR A 777 -3.00 -6.05 23.46
CA THR A 777 -2.38 -4.83 23.99
C THR A 777 -1.86 -3.99 22.83
N MET A 778 -2.52 -2.88 22.53
CA MET A 778 -2.11 -1.98 21.43
C MET A 778 -0.92 -1.12 21.82
N GLY A 779 -0.72 -0.91 23.11
CA GLY A 779 0.49 -0.29 23.66
C GLY A 779 1.68 -1.24 23.66
N GLY A 780 2.87 -0.67 23.60
CA GLY A 780 4.12 -1.42 23.61
C GLY A 780 5.33 -0.54 23.31
N ILE A 781 6.39 -1.16 22.82
CA ILE A 781 7.63 -0.50 22.42
C ILE A 781 7.38 0.41 21.22
N ASN A 782 7.81 1.66 21.30
CA ASN A 782 7.78 2.59 20.17
C ASN A 782 8.81 2.17 19.11
N ILE A 783 8.37 1.97 17.87
CA ILE A 783 9.22 1.64 16.73
C ILE A 783 8.99 2.63 15.58
N ASN A 784 10.00 2.79 14.73
CA ASN A 784 9.80 3.46 13.46
C ASN A 784 9.38 2.46 12.36
N ALA A 785 9.10 2.95 11.14
CA ALA A 785 8.66 2.11 10.02
C ALA A 785 9.71 1.10 9.51
N ALA A 786 10.95 1.16 10.01
CA ALA A 786 12.00 0.16 9.77
C ALA A 786 12.12 -0.88 10.90
N GLY A 787 11.21 -0.88 11.89
CA GLY A 787 11.22 -1.81 13.02
C GLY A 787 12.28 -1.51 14.09
N GLU A 788 13.01 -0.39 13.97
CA GLU A 788 14.06 0.01 14.91
C GLU A 788 13.43 0.55 16.21
N VAL A 789 13.86 0.04 17.37
CA VAL A 789 13.32 0.44 18.68
C VAL A 789 13.76 1.85 19.03
N GLN A 790 12.80 2.74 19.32
CA GLN A 790 13.08 4.12 19.69
C GLN A 790 13.46 4.22 21.17
N GLU A 791 14.52 4.99 21.46
CA GLU A 791 14.95 5.31 22.82
C GLU A 791 14.14 6.50 23.36
N ARG A 792 13.79 6.43 24.65
CA ARG A 792 13.21 7.53 25.41
C ARG A 792 14.31 8.56 25.67
N ILE A 793 14.49 9.48 24.74
CA ILE A 793 15.37 10.63 24.92
C ILE A 793 14.54 11.91 24.96
N GLU A 794 14.75 12.72 25.99
CA GLU A 794 14.39 14.13 26.00
C GLU A 794 15.34 14.89 25.05
N SER A 795 15.25 14.62 23.74
CA SER A 795 16.13 15.27 22.77
C SER A 795 15.69 16.72 22.57
N ILE A 796 16.60 17.62 22.95
CA ILE A 796 16.61 19.06 22.67
C ILE A 796 16.28 19.42 21.21
N VAL A 797 16.55 18.50 20.27
CA VAL A 797 16.41 18.74 18.81
C VAL A 797 15.25 17.95 18.18
N GLY A 798 14.43 17.28 19.01
CA GLY A 798 13.21 16.59 18.57
C GLY A 798 13.42 15.34 17.70
N HIS A 799 14.58 14.68 17.82
CA HIS A 799 14.81 13.39 17.16
C HIS A 799 14.70 12.25 18.17
N HIS A 800 13.82 11.30 17.88
CA HIS A 800 13.88 9.97 18.47
C HIS A 800 15.13 9.29 17.91
N ARG A 801 16.05 8.98 18.80
CA ARG A 801 17.19 8.10 18.52
C ARG A 801 16.69 6.67 18.63
N HIS A 802 17.23 5.75 17.84
CA HIS A 802 16.97 4.33 18.04
C HIS A 802 18.08 3.71 18.92
N ILE A 803 17.72 2.67 19.67
CA ILE A 803 18.68 1.82 20.35
C ILE A 803 19.35 0.95 19.26
N ARG A 804 20.67 1.08 19.10
CA ARG A 804 21.38 0.40 18.01
C ARG A 804 21.26 -1.12 18.16
N ARG A 805 21.09 -1.79 17.01
CA ARG A 805 21.00 -3.27 16.90
C ARG A 805 19.79 -3.90 17.58
N LEU A 806 18.80 -3.09 17.99
CA LEU A 806 17.56 -3.56 18.60
C LEU A 806 16.34 -3.24 17.74
N PHE A 807 15.59 -4.28 17.41
CA PHE A 807 14.38 -4.22 16.61
C PHE A 807 13.21 -4.85 17.36
N ALA A 808 11.99 -4.51 16.98
CA ALA A 808 10.80 -5.14 17.54
C ALA A 808 9.67 -5.28 16.50
N ALA A 809 8.86 -6.33 16.63
CA ALA A 809 7.75 -6.62 15.72
C ALA A 809 6.60 -7.38 16.40
N GLY A 810 5.37 -7.13 15.95
CA GLY A 810 4.16 -7.73 16.49
C GLY A 810 3.62 -7.02 17.72
N GLU A 811 2.84 -7.72 18.54
CA GLU A 811 2.11 -7.16 19.70
C GLU A 811 2.99 -6.60 20.82
N VAL A 812 4.30 -6.86 20.79
CA VAL A 812 5.24 -6.20 21.71
C VAL A 812 5.41 -4.70 21.40
N THR A 813 5.01 -4.27 20.20
CA THR A 813 5.15 -2.89 19.70
C THR A 813 3.88 -2.08 19.89
N GLY A 814 4.02 -0.76 20.00
CA GLY A 814 2.90 0.18 20.10
C GLY A 814 2.88 1.21 18.97
N GLY A 815 1.80 1.99 18.89
CA GLY A 815 1.69 3.12 17.96
C GLY A 815 1.14 2.78 16.57
N LEU A 816 0.77 1.53 16.28
CA LEU A 816 0.13 1.14 15.01
C LEU A 816 -1.39 1.22 15.08
N HIS A 817 -1.98 0.60 16.11
CA HIS A 817 -3.44 0.39 16.21
C HIS A 817 -4.17 1.46 17.02
N GLY A 818 -3.44 2.39 17.67
CA GLY A 818 -4.02 3.38 18.56
C GLY A 818 -4.91 2.75 19.63
N ASN A 819 -6.11 3.30 19.82
CA ASN A 819 -7.03 2.88 20.88
C ASN A 819 -7.75 1.54 20.64
N ASN A 820 -7.87 1.08 19.39
CA ASN A 820 -8.58 -0.15 19.08
C ASN A 820 -8.03 -0.77 17.79
N ARG A 821 -7.64 -2.04 17.87
CA ARG A 821 -7.18 -2.83 16.73
C ARG A 821 -8.34 -3.45 15.95
N LEU A 822 -8.29 -3.39 14.62
CA LEU A 822 -9.20 -4.13 13.73
C LEU A 822 -8.85 -5.63 13.67
N ALA A 823 -9.86 -6.46 13.48
CA ALA A 823 -9.66 -7.90 13.34
C ALA A 823 -8.79 -8.20 12.10
N GLY A 824 -8.00 -9.29 12.16
CA GLY A 824 -7.07 -9.67 11.09
C GLY A 824 -5.80 -8.81 10.96
N ASN A 825 -5.81 -7.55 11.39
CA ASN A 825 -4.61 -6.70 11.37
C ASN A 825 -3.48 -7.22 12.29
N SER A 826 -3.80 -8.03 13.31
CA SER A 826 -2.78 -8.59 14.21
C SER A 826 -1.89 -9.64 13.58
N LEU A 827 -2.44 -10.49 12.70
CA LEU A 827 -1.60 -11.42 11.94
C LEU A 827 -0.85 -10.66 10.84
N LEU A 828 -1.49 -9.66 10.24
CA LEU A 828 -0.87 -8.86 9.19
C LEU A 828 0.34 -8.09 9.69
N GLU A 829 0.25 -7.42 10.84
CA GLU A 829 1.39 -6.68 11.41
C GLU A 829 2.56 -7.61 11.75
N CYS A 830 2.27 -8.84 12.20
CA CYS A 830 3.30 -9.81 12.52
C CYS A 830 4.11 -10.16 11.28
N VAL A 831 3.45 -10.40 10.14
CA VAL A 831 4.16 -10.70 8.89
C VAL A 831 4.86 -9.46 8.34
N VAL A 832 4.18 -8.31 8.27
CA VAL A 832 4.75 -7.08 7.69
C VAL A 832 5.95 -6.60 8.49
N PHE A 833 5.78 -6.33 9.79
CA PHE A 833 6.85 -5.78 10.61
C PHE A 833 7.85 -6.85 11.05
N GLY A 834 7.46 -8.12 11.14
CA GLY A 834 8.38 -9.23 11.36
C GLY A 834 9.41 -9.31 10.23
N ARG A 835 8.95 -9.32 8.98
CA ARG A 835 9.84 -9.32 7.81
C ARG A 835 10.72 -8.07 7.78
N ILE A 836 10.15 -6.88 7.95
CA ILE A 836 10.92 -5.62 7.99
C ILE A 836 12.01 -5.67 9.06
N ALA A 837 11.68 -6.08 10.29
CA ALA A 837 12.63 -6.17 11.38
C ALA A 837 13.71 -7.22 11.13
N GLY A 838 13.36 -8.39 10.57
CA GLY A 838 14.29 -9.46 10.22
C GLY A 838 15.31 -9.02 9.17
N GLU A 839 14.87 -8.41 8.08
CA GLU A 839 15.74 -7.91 7.02
C GLU A 839 16.71 -6.83 7.56
N ARG A 840 16.18 -5.87 8.34
CA ARG A 840 16.98 -4.79 8.92
C ARG A 840 17.96 -5.27 9.98
N ALA A 841 17.62 -6.33 10.71
CA ALA A 841 18.51 -7.00 11.66
C ALA A 841 19.61 -7.81 10.95
N ALA A 842 19.37 -8.28 9.72
CA ALA A 842 20.39 -8.95 8.92
C ALA A 842 21.36 -7.96 8.26
N THR A 843 20.92 -6.75 7.92
CA THR A 843 21.74 -5.73 7.26
C THR A 843 22.23 -4.65 8.23
N ILE A 844 23.01 -5.03 9.24
CA ILE A 844 23.58 -4.08 10.22
C ILE A 844 24.95 -3.60 9.79
N ASP A 845 25.83 -4.56 9.48
CA ASP A 845 27.23 -4.31 9.17
C ASP A 845 27.48 -4.44 7.66
N THR A 846 28.18 -3.47 7.10
CA THR A 846 28.83 -3.58 5.77
C THR A 846 30.25 -4.11 6.01
N PRO A 847 30.82 -4.94 5.13
CA PRO A 847 32.19 -5.43 5.28
C PRO A 847 33.10 -4.22 5.40
N SER A 848 33.64 -4.03 6.60
CA SER A 848 34.58 -2.98 6.93
C SER A 848 35.75 -3.64 7.63
N GLU A 849 36.92 -3.55 7.03
CA GLU A 849 38.06 -3.27 7.87
C GLU A 849 37.75 -1.91 8.55
N VAL A 850 37.85 -1.88 9.88
CA VAL A 850 37.68 -0.71 10.77
C VAL A 850 36.28 -0.48 11.35
N MET A 851 36.02 -1.15 12.48
CA MET A 851 35.11 -0.68 13.53
C MET A 851 35.74 0.49 14.30
N PHE A 852 35.10 1.67 14.25
CA PHE A 852 35.29 2.89 15.07
C PHE A 852 36.70 3.52 15.19
N PRO A 853 36.85 4.86 15.13
CA PRO A 853 35.87 5.90 14.80
C PRO A 853 35.67 5.96 13.28
N TYR A 854 34.52 6.40 12.79
CA TYR A 854 34.26 6.58 11.35
C TYR A 854 35.34 7.45 10.70
N THR A 855 36.39 6.82 10.18
CA THR A 855 37.32 7.41 9.22
C THR A 855 36.70 7.31 7.85
N GLU A 856 36.97 8.30 7.01
CA GLU A 856 36.23 8.67 5.80
C GLU A 856 36.06 7.56 4.73
N SER A 857 36.42 6.29 4.88
CA SER A 857 36.68 5.39 3.74
C SER A 857 35.56 4.54 3.13
N ASP A 858 34.40 4.25 3.76
CA ASP A 858 33.42 3.30 3.17
C ASP A 858 31.94 3.75 3.25
N THR A 859 31.52 4.72 2.43
CA THR A 859 30.08 5.01 2.23
C THR A 859 29.71 5.16 0.75
N HIS A 860 28.49 4.74 0.37
CA HIS A 860 28.02 4.74 -1.03
C HIS A 860 27.66 6.13 -1.58
N LEU A 861 27.55 7.15 -0.72
CA LEU A 861 27.24 8.55 -1.08
C LEU A 861 28.37 9.51 -0.63
N LYS A 862 29.63 9.10 -0.77
CA LYS A 862 30.78 9.88 -0.28
C LYS A 862 31.20 11.02 -1.22
N ASP A 863 31.26 10.78 -2.52
CA ASP A 863 31.73 11.77 -3.49
C ASP A 863 31.00 11.68 -4.84
N GLU A 864 31.28 12.63 -5.74
CA GLU A 864 30.62 12.74 -7.04
C GLU A 864 31.05 11.66 -8.03
N SER A 865 32.15 10.94 -7.73
CA SER A 865 32.64 9.79 -8.48
C SER A 865 31.92 8.49 -8.10
N THR A 866 31.21 8.46 -6.96
CA THR A 866 30.37 7.31 -6.62
C THR A 866 29.18 7.21 -7.57
N GLY A 867 28.90 5.98 -8.01
CA GLY A 867 27.79 5.69 -8.91
C GLY A 867 26.41 5.94 -8.26
N TRP A 868 25.35 5.61 -9.00
CA TRP A 868 23.99 5.66 -8.47
C TRP A 868 23.77 4.55 -7.44
N PHE A 869 23.23 4.94 -6.28
CA PHE A 869 22.98 4.07 -5.14
C PHE A 869 21.47 3.90 -4.92
N SER A 870 20.99 2.67 -4.84
CA SER A 870 19.58 2.38 -4.60
C SER A 870 19.25 2.57 -3.11
N VAL A 871 18.16 3.26 -2.82
CA VAL A 871 17.60 3.41 -1.46
C VAL A 871 16.12 3.09 -1.46
N VAL A 872 15.63 2.54 -0.36
CA VAL A 872 14.23 2.11 -0.23
C VAL A 872 13.45 3.15 0.56
N LEU A 873 12.33 3.64 0.03
CA LEU A 873 11.47 4.58 0.74
C LEU A 873 10.96 3.95 2.04
N ARG A 874 11.36 4.50 3.19
CA ARG A 874 10.93 4.09 4.53
C ARG A 874 9.53 4.62 4.81
N GLU A 875 9.35 5.93 4.63
CA GLU A 875 8.09 6.60 4.94
C GLU A 875 7.97 7.95 4.23
N MET A 876 6.73 8.34 3.95
CA MET A 876 6.37 9.68 3.50
C MET A 876 5.55 10.35 4.60
N ARG A 877 6.06 11.44 5.15
CA ARG A 877 5.40 12.17 6.24
C ARG A 877 4.68 13.39 5.67
N ASN A 878 3.35 13.35 5.77
CA ASN A 878 2.45 14.43 5.41
C ASN A 878 1.83 14.97 6.69
N THR A 879 2.02 16.25 6.99
CA THR A 879 1.11 16.98 7.87
C THR A 879 1.23 18.46 7.53
N ASP A 880 0.14 18.98 7.01
CA ASP A 880 -0.18 20.33 6.50
C ASP A 880 -0.01 21.46 7.54
N LYS A 881 0.58 21.15 8.71
CA LYS A 881 1.00 22.13 9.73
C LYS A 881 2.45 21.99 10.19
N LYS A 882 3.09 20.82 10.04
CA LYS A 882 4.46 20.59 10.54
C LYS A 882 5.52 20.85 9.47
N TYR A 883 5.23 20.53 8.22
CA TYR A 883 6.21 20.54 7.14
C TYR A 883 5.93 21.60 6.07
N GLY A 884 4.90 22.43 6.25
CA GLY A 884 4.37 23.35 5.24
C GLY A 884 3.30 22.69 4.35
N ILE A 885 2.46 23.51 3.71
CA ILE A 885 1.51 23.06 2.68
C ILE A 885 2.27 22.76 1.38
N ASN A 886 1.82 21.75 0.63
CA ASN A 886 2.42 21.30 -0.63
C ASN A 886 3.86 20.77 -0.51
N THR A 887 4.31 20.42 0.68
CA THR A 887 5.60 19.79 0.94
C THR A 887 5.41 18.44 1.64
N ARG A 888 6.40 17.57 1.49
CA ARG A 888 6.46 16.27 2.15
C ARG A 888 7.89 15.98 2.59
N GLU A 889 8.02 15.33 3.72
CA GLU A 889 9.29 14.75 4.15
C GLU A 889 9.34 13.29 3.69
N ALA A 890 10.29 12.97 2.81
CA ALA A 890 10.55 11.62 2.34
C ALA A 890 11.78 11.07 3.05
N ARG A 891 11.64 9.92 3.73
CA ARG A 891 12.76 9.23 4.39
C ARG A 891 13.02 7.91 3.71
N PHE A 892 14.29 7.63 3.44
CA PHE A 892 14.74 6.41 2.76
C PHE A 892 15.69 5.63 3.68
N ASN A 893 15.53 4.31 3.71
CA ASN A 893 16.49 3.41 4.32
C ASN A 893 17.80 3.43 3.53
N LEU A 894 18.90 3.58 4.25
CA LEU A 894 20.21 3.15 3.76
C LEU A 894 20.31 1.62 3.86
N ASP A 895 21.23 1.01 3.09
CA ASP A 895 21.40 -0.44 3.02
C ASP A 895 21.59 -1.02 4.43
N GLY A 896 22.52 -0.45 5.18
CA GLY A 896 22.78 -0.79 6.58
C GLY A 896 21.89 -0.04 7.57
N SER A 897 21.50 -0.67 8.68
CA SER A 897 20.79 0.02 9.77
C SER A 897 21.64 0.97 10.59
N LEU A 898 22.96 0.75 10.64
CA LEU A 898 23.93 1.65 11.26
C LEU A 898 24.75 2.44 10.23
N GLN A 899 24.41 2.32 8.94
CA GLN A 899 25.12 3.03 7.89
C GLN A 899 24.86 4.54 7.98
N CYS A 900 25.90 5.35 7.84
CA CYS A 900 25.80 6.79 7.67
C CYS A 900 25.92 7.14 6.17
N THR A 901 25.46 8.33 5.77
CA THR A 901 25.52 8.71 4.33
C THR A 901 26.97 8.96 3.88
N GLY A 902 27.81 9.45 4.78
CA GLY A 902 29.17 9.93 4.48
C GLY A 902 29.22 11.20 3.63
N LEU A 903 28.10 11.90 3.50
CA LEU A 903 28.06 13.24 2.92
C LEU A 903 28.75 14.27 3.84
N ASP A 904 29.15 15.41 3.31
CA ASP A 904 29.52 16.57 4.12
C ASP A 904 28.27 17.38 4.55
N ILE A 905 28.38 18.18 5.62
CA ILE A 905 27.31 19.11 6.01
C ILE A 905 27.09 20.15 4.89
N GLY A 906 25.85 20.23 4.40
CA GLY A 906 25.46 21.12 3.31
C GLY A 906 25.76 20.59 1.90
N GLN A 907 26.20 19.34 1.76
CA GLN A 907 26.24 18.63 0.48
C GLN A 907 24.82 18.20 0.05
N TYR A 908 24.50 18.25 -1.24
CA TYR A 908 23.19 17.80 -1.76
C TYR A 908 23.29 16.47 -2.52
N VAL A 909 22.13 15.86 -2.77
CA VAL A 909 22.02 14.61 -3.52
C VAL A 909 21.19 14.81 -4.79
N ALA A 910 21.60 14.15 -5.87
CA ALA A 910 20.74 13.90 -7.01
C ALA A 910 19.88 12.67 -6.71
N VAL A 911 18.59 12.78 -6.96
CA VAL A 911 17.61 11.70 -6.83
C VAL A 911 17.06 11.43 -8.21
N ARG A 912 17.09 10.17 -8.65
CA ARG A 912 16.42 9.75 -9.87
C ARG A 912 15.57 8.51 -9.65
N GLY A 913 14.56 8.36 -10.49
CA GLY A 913 13.80 7.14 -10.59
C GLY A 913 12.99 7.15 -11.87
N GLU A 914 12.45 5.99 -12.20
CA GLU A 914 11.66 5.80 -13.40
C GLU A 914 10.17 5.83 -13.04
N ILE A 915 9.41 6.61 -13.80
CA ILE A 915 7.95 6.54 -13.80
C ILE A 915 7.48 6.69 -15.24
N ASP A 916 6.57 5.81 -15.67
CA ASP A 916 6.00 5.84 -17.02
C ASP A 916 7.06 5.78 -18.14
N GLY A 917 8.14 5.00 -17.93
CA GLY A 917 9.25 4.87 -18.89
C GLY A 917 10.10 6.14 -19.02
N GLU A 918 9.87 7.14 -18.17
CA GLU A 918 10.62 8.37 -18.09
C GLU A 918 11.51 8.34 -16.84
N THR A 919 12.82 8.46 -17.05
CA THR A 919 13.77 8.70 -15.95
C THR A 919 13.65 10.16 -15.54
N LEU A 920 13.08 10.40 -14.37
CA LEU A 920 12.98 11.72 -13.77
C LEU A 920 14.12 11.91 -12.77
N MET A 921 14.68 13.11 -12.74
CA MET A 921 15.74 13.50 -11.81
C MET A 921 15.39 14.79 -11.09
N GLY A 922 15.79 14.90 -9.83
CA GLY A 922 15.70 16.10 -9.02
C GLY A 922 16.87 16.20 -8.04
N TYR A 923 17.12 17.39 -7.53
CA TYR A 923 18.22 17.67 -6.60
C TYR A 923 17.67 18.10 -5.25
N PHE A 924 18.19 17.53 -4.18
CA PHE A 924 17.66 17.75 -2.83
C PHE A 924 18.79 17.89 -1.83
N SER A 925 18.68 18.88 -0.95
CA SER A 925 19.51 18.93 0.26
C SER A 925 18.91 18.00 1.33
N PRO A 926 19.69 17.07 1.88
CA PRO A 926 19.22 16.23 2.97
C PRO A 926 18.89 17.05 4.22
N ILE A 927 17.81 16.68 4.90
CA ILE A 927 17.44 17.21 6.23
C ILE A 927 18.10 16.41 7.37
N THR A 928 18.52 15.18 7.07
CA THR A 928 19.28 14.31 7.96
C THR A 928 20.73 14.75 7.99
N ARG A 929 21.38 14.67 9.16
CA ARG A 929 22.83 14.88 9.24
C ARG A 929 23.54 13.70 8.56
N PRO A 930 24.76 13.87 8.06
CA PRO A 930 25.55 12.76 7.54
C PRO A 930 25.79 11.64 8.55
N THR A 931 25.83 11.99 9.83
CA THR A 931 25.98 11.06 10.96
C THR A 931 24.67 10.47 11.48
N ASP A 932 23.51 10.82 10.88
CA ASP A 932 22.26 10.13 11.21
C ASP A 932 22.30 8.72 10.58
N GLU A 933 22.06 7.70 11.40
CA GLU A 933 22.24 6.28 11.04
C GLU A 933 21.01 5.68 10.35
N GLY A 934 21.25 4.83 9.36
CA GLY A 934 20.27 3.98 8.69
C GLY A 934 19.27 4.70 7.79
N VAL A 935 19.32 6.04 7.71
CA VAL A 935 18.30 6.85 7.05
C VAL A 935 18.87 8.09 6.36
N ILE A 936 18.33 8.40 5.19
CA ILE A 936 18.48 9.72 4.55
C ILE A 936 17.10 10.34 4.32
N GLY A 937 16.94 11.60 4.73
CA GLY A 937 15.69 12.34 4.59
C GLY A 937 15.82 13.52 3.66
N ILE A 938 14.81 13.77 2.83
CA ILE A 938 14.70 14.97 1.99
C ILE A 938 13.34 15.66 2.20
N LEU A 939 13.31 16.97 2.01
CA LEU A 939 12.09 17.77 1.95
C LEU A 939 11.76 18.07 0.48
N CYS A 940 10.63 17.57 0.00
CA CYS A 940 10.21 17.73 -1.40
C CYS A 940 8.91 18.53 -1.50
N ARG A 941 8.78 19.34 -2.56
CA ARG A 941 7.48 19.90 -2.96
C ARG A 941 6.68 18.86 -3.74
N VAL A 942 5.37 18.86 -3.54
CA VAL A 942 4.42 18.00 -4.26
C VAL A 942 3.43 18.77 -5.13
N ASP A 943 3.70 20.05 -5.40
CA ASP A 943 2.99 20.86 -6.38
C ASP A 943 3.84 21.09 -7.64
N ALA A 944 3.27 21.79 -8.63
CA ALA A 944 3.93 22.08 -9.90
C ALA A 944 5.29 22.81 -9.75
N ARG A 945 5.54 23.47 -8.60
CA ARG A 945 6.81 24.17 -8.31
C ARG A 945 7.94 23.23 -7.92
N GLY A 946 7.67 21.94 -7.63
CA GLY A 946 8.69 20.94 -7.33
C GLY A 946 9.43 20.36 -8.55
N GLY A 947 9.06 20.77 -9.76
CA GLY A 947 9.69 20.31 -11.00
C GLY A 947 9.24 18.92 -11.47
N PRO A 948 9.91 18.34 -12.49
CA PRO A 948 9.50 17.07 -13.10
C PRO A 948 9.46 15.91 -12.11
N ILE A 949 10.46 15.80 -11.22
CA ILE A 949 10.60 14.74 -10.21
C ILE A 949 9.39 14.64 -9.28
N THR A 950 8.61 15.71 -9.11
CA THR A 950 7.35 15.70 -8.33
C THR A 950 6.41 14.59 -8.80
N LYS A 951 6.35 14.31 -10.11
CA LYS A 951 5.53 13.22 -10.66
C LYS A 951 5.92 11.88 -10.03
N LEU A 952 7.22 11.57 -9.95
CA LEU A 952 7.71 10.36 -9.28
C LEU A 952 7.35 10.36 -7.78
N LEU A 953 7.68 11.45 -7.08
CA LEU A 953 7.52 11.55 -5.61
C LEU A 953 6.06 11.45 -5.12
N GLN A 954 5.09 11.79 -5.97
CA GLN A 954 3.66 11.60 -5.68
C GLN A 954 3.23 10.13 -5.76
N HIS A 955 3.93 9.31 -6.53
CA HIS A 955 3.56 7.92 -6.83
C HIS A 955 4.36 6.88 -6.03
N ILE A 956 5.56 7.21 -5.53
CA ILE A 956 6.30 6.30 -4.66
C ILE A 956 5.55 6.01 -3.35
N ARG A 957 5.80 4.82 -2.80
CA ARG A 957 5.18 4.26 -1.59
C ARG A 957 6.24 3.66 -0.68
N PRO A 958 6.02 3.50 0.63
CA PRO A 958 6.94 2.75 1.48
C PRO A 958 7.32 1.39 0.86
N GLY A 959 8.61 1.09 0.78
CA GLY A 959 9.17 -0.05 0.05
C GLY A 959 9.58 0.22 -1.39
N SER A 960 9.27 1.39 -1.97
CA SER A 960 9.67 1.71 -3.35
C SER A 960 11.16 2.06 -3.38
N THR A 961 11.88 1.51 -4.36
CA THR A 961 13.29 1.83 -4.57
C THR A 961 13.42 3.07 -5.45
N ILE A 962 14.35 3.96 -5.10
CA ILE A 962 14.82 5.06 -5.95
C ILE A 962 16.35 5.07 -5.94
N GLN A 963 16.96 5.83 -6.83
CA GLN A 963 18.42 5.97 -6.86
C GLN A 963 18.85 7.36 -6.39
N MET A 964 19.94 7.40 -5.61
CA MET A 964 20.57 8.60 -5.09
C MET A 964 22.04 8.64 -5.47
N ARG A 965 22.59 9.84 -5.67
CA ARG A 965 24.02 10.08 -5.86
C ARG A 965 24.43 11.35 -5.13
N ALA A 966 25.60 11.34 -4.49
CA ALA A 966 26.17 12.54 -3.91
C ALA A 966 26.55 13.53 -5.02
N MET A 967 26.28 14.81 -4.79
CA MET A 967 26.63 15.89 -5.70
C MET A 967 27.42 16.97 -4.95
N GLY A 968 27.61 18.14 -5.57
CA GLY A 968 28.32 19.27 -4.98
C GLY A 968 27.67 19.83 -3.71
N GLY A 969 27.94 21.09 -3.43
CA GLY A 969 27.34 21.79 -2.29
C GLY A 969 28.34 22.49 -1.38
N LEU A 970 27.84 22.88 -0.21
CA LEU A 970 28.49 23.81 0.69
C LEU A 970 29.71 23.23 1.43
N ARG A 971 29.64 21.96 1.86
CA ARG A 971 30.70 21.25 2.61
C ARG A 971 31.30 22.06 3.79
N ILE A 972 30.57 22.11 4.91
CA ILE A 972 31.07 22.69 6.17
C ILE A 972 31.70 21.59 7.03
N LYS A 973 32.87 21.86 7.61
CA LYS A 973 33.47 20.98 8.63
C LYS A 973 33.36 21.59 10.02
N PHE A 974 32.86 20.80 10.97
CA PHE A 974 32.80 21.12 12.39
C PHE A 974 33.90 20.31 13.10
N HIS A 975 34.87 20.99 13.68
CA HIS A 975 35.99 20.36 14.39
C HIS A 975 35.77 20.51 15.89
N PRO A 976 35.30 19.47 16.61
CA PRO A 976 35.08 19.53 18.06
C PRO A 976 36.41 19.58 18.84
N LYS A 977 36.34 19.46 20.18
CA LYS A 977 37.51 19.41 21.09
C LYS A 977 38.71 18.62 20.51
N PRO A 978 39.96 19.05 20.81
CA PRO A 978 40.36 20.00 21.86
C PRO A 978 40.31 21.48 21.47
N ASN A 979 40.30 21.81 20.18
CA ASN A 979 40.23 23.20 19.70
C ASN A 979 38.96 23.39 18.86
N PRO A 980 37.81 23.72 19.47
CA PRO A 980 36.54 23.79 18.77
C PRO A 980 36.53 24.91 17.73
N HIS A 981 36.43 24.55 16.45
CA HIS A 981 36.30 25.52 15.37
C HIS A 981 35.49 24.97 14.19
N ILE A 982 34.92 25.88 13.40
CA ILE A 982 34.17 25.53 12.18
C ILE A 982 35.00 26.02 11.00
N THR A 983 35.11 25.23 9.94
CA THR A 983 35.83 25.64 8.73
C THR A 983 34.98 25.52 7.47
N PHE A 984 35.10 26.50 6.59
CA PHE A 984 34.51 26.52 5.25
C PHE A 984 35.54 27.06 4.25
N ARG A 985 35.76 26.36 3.13
CA ARG A 985 36.78 26.72 2.11
C ARG A 985 38.17 27.01 2.70
N GLY A 986 38.56 26.22 3.71
CA GLY A 986 39.86 26.37 4.41
C GLY A 986 39.97 27.56 5.36
N LYS A 987 38.89 28.34 5.57
CA LYS A 987 38.85 29.46 6.52
C LYS A 987 38.07 29.10 7.78
N THR A 988 38.52 29.60 8.92
CA THR A 988 37.81 29.49 10.20
C THR A 988 36.60 30.42 10.22
N ILE A 989 35.44 29.88 10.59
CA ILE A 989 34.15 30.59 10.65
C ILE A 989 33.70 30.67 12.12
N ARG A 990 33.28 31.86 12.54
CA ARG A 990 32.71 32.12 13.88
C ARG A 990 31.22 32.43 13.87
N ARG A 991 30.70 33.07 12.81
CA ARG A 991 29.27 33.38 12.69
C ARG A 991 28.71 32.91 11.36
N ILE A 992 27.53 32.30 11.40
CA ILE A 992 26.84 31.71 10.26
C ILE A 992 25.48 32.41 10.12
N GLY A 993 25.31 33.12 9.00
CA GLY A 993 24.02 33.63 8.54
C GLY A 993 23.34 32.63 7.62
N LEU A 994 22.08 32.31 7.86
CA LEU A 994 21.29 31.42 7.03
C LEU A 994 20.13 32.20 6.39
N LEU A 995 19.94 32.06 5.08
CA LEU A 995 18.85 32.66 4.32
C LEU A 995 18.05 31.54 3.64
N ALA A 996 16.83 31.27 4.11
CA ALA A 996 15.96 30.24 3.55
C ALA A 996 14.77 30.84 2.81
N GLY A 997 14.44 30.31 1.63
CA GLY A 997 13.19 30.57 0.92
C GLY A 997 12.40 29.28 0.69
N GLY A 998 11.18 29.16 1.22
CA GLY A 998 10.33 27.97 1.02
C GLY A 998 10.98 26.65 1.49
N THR A 999 11.18 25.68 0.59
CA THR A 999 11.85 24.40 0.92
C THR A 999 13.37 24.53 1.10
N GLY A 1000 13.96 25.70 0.83
CA GLY A 1000 15.36 26.00 1.14
C GLY A 1000 15.72 25.97 2.63
N ILE A 1001 14.73 25.75 3.50
CA ILE A 1001 14.95 25.44 4.92
C ILE A 1001 15.64 24.08 5.13
N ALA A 1002 15.58 23.15 4.18
CA ALA A 1002 16.15 21.81 4.31
C ALA A 1002 17.67 21.79 4.65
N PRO A 1003 18.56 22.43 3.86
CA PRO A 1003 19.98 22.50 4.23
C PRO A 1003 20.21 23.32 5.51
N MET A 1004 19.38 24.33 5.78
CA MET A 1004 19.50 25.14 7.00
C MET A 1004 19.22 24.30 8.24
N LEU A 1005 18.19 23.45 8.20
CA LEU A 1005 17.87 22.54 9.30
C LEU A 1005 19.03 21.58 9.56
N GLN A 1006 19.66 21.04 8.52
CA GLN A 1006 20.85 20.19 8.67
C GLN A 1006 22.00 20.93 9.37
N ILE A 1007 22.29 22.17 8.96
CA ILE A 1007 23.35 23.02 9.55
C ILE A 1007 23.02 23.39 10.99
N ILE A 1008 21.78 23.81 11.29
CA ILE A 1008 21.35 24.18 12.65
C ILE A 1008 21.50 22.96 13.59
N ARG A 1009 21.08 21.77 13.14
CA ARG A 1009 21.23 20.53 13.92
C ARG A 1009 22.70 20.18 14.18
N ALA A 1010 23.56 20.34 13.17
CA ALA A 1010 25.00 20.11 13.31
C ALA A 1010 25.64 21.09 14.29
N TYR A 1011 25.27 22.37 14.19
CA TYR A 1011 25.73 23.42 15.08
C TYR A 1011 25.26 23.19 16.53
N GLY A 1012 23.99 22.82 16.74
CA GLY A 1012 23.48 22.48 18.07
C GLY A 1012 24.25 21.31 18.70
N ASN A 1013 24.55 20.27 17.91
CA ASN A 1013 25.39 19.16 18.38
C ASN A 1013 26.82 19.60 18.73
N PHE A 1014 27.38 20.49 17.91
CA PHE A 1014 28.70 21.09 18.17
C PHE A 1014 28.71 21.89 19.48
N VAL A 1015 27.66 22.66 19.77
CA VAL A 1015 27.52 23.37 21.06
C VAL A 1015 27.47 22.39 22.23
N LEU A 1016 26.68 21.32 22.12
CA LEU A 1016 26.57 20.30 23.18
C LEU A 1016 27.90 19.58 23.45
N GLN A 1017 28.66 19.24 22.42
CA GLN A 1017 29.95 18.54 22.56
C GLN A 1017 31.04 19.41 23.21
N ASN A 1018 31.02 20.71 22.94
CA ASN A 1018 32.08 21.62 23.38
C ASN A 1018 31.74 22.37 24.67
N GLY A 1019 30.46 22.49 25.00
CA GLY A 1019 29.95 23.37 26.04
C GLY A 1019 29.61 24.76 25.47
N PRO A 1020 28.53 25.40 25.94
CA PRO A 1020 28.05 26.67 25.38
C PRO A 1020 29.09 27.79 25.45
N ASP A 1021 29.87 27.86 26.52
CA ASP A 1021 30.89 28.91 26.71
C ASP A 1021 32.09 28.81 25.76
N ALA A 1022 32.34 27.61 25.20
CA ALA A 1022 33.42 27.37 24.27
C ALA A 1022 33.06 27.74 22.82
N VAL A 1023 31.80 28.09 22.55
CA VAL A 1023 31.27 28.38 21.21
C VAL A 1023 30.76 29.82 21.16
N THR A 1024 30.89 30.48 20.02
CA THR A 1024 30.51 31.89 19.88
C THR A 1024 29.00 32.12 20.13
N PRO A 1025 28.62 33.04 21.03
CA PRO A 1025 27.23 33.50 21.17
C PRO A 1025 26.73 34.17 19.88
N HIS A 1026 25.48 33.91 19.52
CA HIS A 1026 24.82 34.32 18.27
C HIS A 1026 25.59 33.86 17.02
N GLY A 1027 26.30 32.74 17.13
CA GLY A 1027 27.06 32.15 16.03
C GLY A 1027 26.19 31.59 14.91
N LEU A 1028 24.86 31.44 15.09
CA LEU A 1028 23.95 31.02 14.02
C LEU A 1028 22.65 31.83 14.00
N ASN A 1029 22.41 32.56 12.90
CA ASN A 1029 21.21 33.40 12.71
C ASN A 1029 20.50 33.07 11.40
N LEU A 1030 19.19 32.77 11.46
CA LEU A 1030 18.36 32.42 10.30
C LEU A 1030 17.36 33.53 9.94
N ILE A 1031 17.28 33.90 8.66
CA ILE A 1031 16.11 34.61 8.11
C ILE A 1031 15.38 33.63 7.18
N TYR A 1032 14.11 33.35 7.49
CA TYR A 1032 13.28 32.42 6.75
C TYR A 1032 12.13 33.15 6.06
N ALA A 1033 12.12 33.15 4.72
CA ALA A 1033 11.09 33.75 3.90
C ALA A 1033 10.12 32.72 3.32
N ALA A 1034 8.83 33.05 3.33
CA ALA A 1034 7.78 32.28 2.69
C ALA A 1034 6.65 33.18 2.16
N GLU A 1035 5.78 32.62 1.31
CA GLU A 1035 4.63 33.37 0.79
C GLU A 1035 3.56 33.57 1.87
N GLU A 1036 3.14 32.50 2.53
CA GLU A 1036 2.17 32.50 3.62
C GLU A 1036 2.70 31.71 4.82
N GLU A 1037 2.11 31.89 6.00
CA GLU A 1037 2.50 31.12 7.21
C GLU A 1037 2.41 29.60 6.98
N SER A 1038 1.41 29.20 6.21
CA SER A 1038 1.14 27.80 5.90
C SER A 1038 2.23 27.13 5.06
N ASP A 1039 3.08 27.88 4.37
CA ASP A 1039 4.22 27.35 3.61
C ASP A 1039 5.45 27.06 4.49
N LEU A 1040 5.47 27.53 5.74
CA LEU A 1040 6.63 27.37 6.63
C LEU A 1040 6.76 25.91 7.10
N ALA A 1041 7.92 25.30 6.84
CA ALA A 1041 8.24 23.98 7.33
C ALA A 1041 9.05 24.04 8.63
N TYR A 1042 8.86 23.06 9.51
CA TYR A 1042 9.68 22.84 10.71
C TYR A 1042 9.68 23.95 11.75
N MET A 1043 8.70 24.88 11.74
CA MET A 1043 8.61 25.99 12.70
C MET A 1043 8.72 25.53 14.16
N LYS A 1044 7.99 24.49 14.56
CA LYS A 1044 8.06 23.94 15.92
C LYS A 1044 9.47 23.46 16.29
N ILE A 1045 10.21 22.88 15.34
CA ILE A 1045 11.60 22.44 15.57
C ILE A 1045 12.52 23.65 15.72
N LEU A 1046 12.36 24.67 14.88
CA LEU A 1046 13.12 25.92 14.97
C LEU A 1046 12.88 26.65 16.30
N GLU A 1047 11.63 26.69 16.76
CA GLU A 1047 11.25 27.23 18.07
C GLU A 1047 11.91 26.45 19.21
N THR A 1048 11.80 25.12 19.18
CA THR A 1048 12.43 24.25 20.20
C THR A 1048 13.95 24.44 20.25
N LEU A 1049 14.59 24.54 19.08
CA LEU A 1049 16.03 24.78 18.97
C LEU A 1049 16.43 26.16 19.49
N ARG A 1050 15.64 27.20 19.21
CA ARG A 1050 15.86 28.55 19.75
C ARG A 1050 15.74 28.55 21.26
N ASP A 1051 14.69 27.91 21.79
CA ASP A 1051 14.42 27.88 23.22
C ASP A 1051 15.48 27.08 23.98
N THR A 1052 16.07 26.07 23.33
CA THR A 1052 17.15 25.30 23.94
C THR A 1052 18.52 25.96 23.82
N PHE A 1053 18.78 26.65 22.70
CA PHE A 1053 20.06 27.33 22.46
C PHE A 1053 19.87 28.85 22.31
N PRO A 1054 19.28 29.56 23.30
CA PRO A 1054 18.83 30.95 23.14
C PRO A 1054 19.97 31.96 22.92
N LEU A 1055 21.16 31.62 23.41
CA LEU A 1055 22.37 32.40 23.19
C LEU A 1055 23.04 32.10 21.85
N HIS A 1056 22.77 30.97 21.21
CA HIS A 1056 23.50 30.54 20.02
C HIS A 1056 22.68 30.52 18.73
N PHE A 1057 21.36 30.34 18.82
CA PHE A 1057 20.48 30.25 17.67
C PHE A 1057 19.34 31.27 17.77
N ARG A 1058 19.17 32.06 16.70
CA ARG A 1058 18.02 32.95 16.52
C ARG A 1058 17.48 32.80 15.12
N PHE A 1059 16.17 33.02 14.96
CA PHE A 1059 15.56 33.09 13.65
C PHE A 1059 14.55 34.25 13.56
N TYR A 1060 14.35 34.72 12.33
CA TYR A 1060 13.39 35.76 11.97
C TYR A 1060 12.66 35.35 10.70
N VAL A 1061 11.33 35.45 10.70
CA VAL A 1061 10.50 35.03 9.58
C VAL A 1061 9.94 36.24 8.84
N VAL A 1062 10.00 36.19 7.51
CA VAL A 1062 9.45 37.22 6.62
C VAL A 1062 8.38 36.59 5.75
N LEU A 1063 7.16 37.13 5.78
CA LEU A 1063 6.04 36.62 5.01
C LEU A 1063 5.57 37.65 3.99
N ASN A 1064 5.39 37.21 2.75
CA ASN A 1064 4.83 38.08 1.70
C ASN A 1064 3.36 38.40 1.96
N ARG A 1065 2.58 37.41 2.38
CA ARG A 1065 1.15 37.49 2.71
C ARG A 1065 0.92 36.98 4.13
N PRO A 1066 1.23 37.79 5.14
CA PRO A 1066 1.12 37.39 6.55
C PRO A 1066 -0.34 37.24 7.01
N PRO A 1067 -0.61 36.38 8.00
CA PRO A 1067 -1.91 36.35 8.67
C PRO A 1067 -2.13 37.63 9.52
N THR A 1068 -3.40 37.91 9.85
CA THR A 1068 -3.76 39.01 10.75
C THR A 1068 -3.05 38.86 12.10
N GLY A 1069 -2.37 39.92 12.57
CA GLY A 1069 -1.64 39.93 13.84
C GLY A 1069 -0.18 39.48 13.75
N TRP A 1070 0.35 39.23 12.54
CA TRP A 1070 1.78 38.97 12.34
C TRP A 1070 2.65 40.16 12.75
N TYR A 1071 3.72 39.88 13.49
CA TYR A 1071 4.59 40.90 14.11
C TYR A 1071 6.04 40.86 13.60
N GLN A 1072 6.38 39.91 12.73
CA GLN A 1072 7.73 39.77 12.16
C GLN A 1072 7.81 40.48 10.79
N GLY A 1073 8.63 39.98 9.87
CA GLY A 1073 8.85 40.66 8.59
C GLY A 1073 7.65 40.52 7.65
N VAL A 1074 7.38 41.56 6.86
CA VAL A 1074 6.27 41.62 5.89
C VAL A 1074 6.82 41.99 4.51
N GLY A 1075 6.40 41.26 3.48
CA GLY A 1075 6.86 41.43 2.11
C GLY A 1075 8.10 40.60 1.79
N PHE A 1076 9.16 41.25 1.32
CA PHE A 1076 10.42 40.62 0.95
C PHE A 1076 11.50 40.91 2.00
N ILE A 1077 12.58 40.12 2.02
CA ILE A 1077 13.74 40.40 2.88
C ILE A 1077 14.39 41.72 2.42
N GLU A 1078 14.43 42.70 3.31
CA GLU A 1078 15.05 44.01 3.05
C GLU A 1078 16.51 44.05 3.52
N PRO A 1079 17.35 44.95 2.98
CA PRO A 1079 18.73 45.13 3.46
C PRO A 1079 18.81 45.41 4.97
N MET A 1080 17.79 46.05 5.54
CA MET A 1080 17.72 46.35 6.97
C MET A 1080 17.48 45.11 7.83
N ASP A 1081 16.78 44.10 7.32
CA ASP A 1081 16.61 42.81 8.01
C ASP A 1081 17.95 42.11 8.15
N ILE A 1082 18.75 42.06 7.08
CA ILE A 1082 20.09 41.47 7.10
C ILE A 1082 20.99 42.20 8.09
N ARG A 1083 20.99 43.54 8.08
CA ARG A 1083 21.79 44.36 9.00
C ARG A 1083 21.43 44.12 10.47
N LYS A 1084 20.15 43.88 10.78
CA LYS A 1084 19.66 43.74 12.17
C LYS A 1084 19.64 42.30 12.67
N ARG A 1085 19.46 41.31 11.78
CA ARG A 1085 19.04 39.94 12.14
C ARG A 1085 19.97 38.84 11.65
N LEU A 1086 20.89 39.10 10.71
CA LEU A 1086 21.78 38.08 10.16
C LEU A 1086 23.19 38.10 10.80
N VAL A 1087 24.24 38.48 10.07
CA VAL A 1087 25.62 38.63 10.57
C VAL A 1087 26.20 39.94 10.03
N TYR A 1088 26.13 41.04 10.80
CA TYR A 1088 26.53 42.37 10.34
C TYR A 1088 27.18 43.19 11.46
N PRO A 1089 28.19 44.06 11.16
CA PRO A 1089 28.89 44.19 9.87
C PRO A 1089 29.67 42.90 9.51
N PRO A 1090 29.88 42.62 8.20
CA PRO A 1090 30.59 41.42 7.75
C PRO A 1090 32.07 41.46 8.11
N THR A 1091 32.64 40.30 8.45
CA THR A 1091 34.03 40.04 8.81
C THR A 1091 34.51 38.77 8.09
N ASP A 1092 35.83 38.59 7.94
CA ASP A 1092 36.38 37.42 7.22
C ASP A 1092 36.08 36.07 7.87
N GLU A 1093 35.65 36.06 9.13
CA GLU A 1093 35.22 34.87 9.89
C GLU A 1093 33.70 34.61 9.78
N ASP A 1094 32.99 35.33 8.91
CA ASP A 1094 31.55 35.14 8.67
C ASP A 1094 31.27 34.33 7.41
N MET A 1095 30.22 33.51 7.49
CA MET A 1095 29.68 32.78 6.36
C MET A 1095 28.17 33.00 6.23
N VAL A 1096 27.68 33.28 5.03
CA VAL A 1096 26.25 33.33 4.71
C VAL A 1096 25.86 32.22 3.76
N VAL A 1097 24.92 31.38 4.15
CA VAL A 1097 24.39 30.29 3.33
C VAL A 1097 22.99 30.65 2.89
N MET A 1098 22.71 30.57 1.59
CA MET A 1098 21.37 30.82 1.06
C MET A 1098 20.85 29.65 0.23
N CYS A 1099 19.60 29.28 0.45
CA CYS A 1099 18.90 28.27 -0.34
C CYS A 1099 17.44 28.69 -0.55
N GLY A 1100 16.96 28.57 -1.78
CA GLY A 1100 15.56 28.82 -2.11
C GLY A 1100 15.32 28.83 -3.63
N PRO A 1101 14.18 29.33 -4.09
CA PRO A 1101 13.93 29.51 -5.52
C PRO A 1101 15.05 30.34 -6.19
N PRO A 1102 15.43 30.09 -7.47
CA PRO A 1102 16.53 30.81 -8.13
C PRO A 1102 16.40 32.33 -8.08
N VAL A 1103 15.17 32.85 -8.16
CA VAL A 1103 14.86 34.29 -8.04
C VAL A 1103 15.20 34.84 -6.65
N PHE A 1104 14.89 34.08 -5.59
CA PHE A 1104 15.22 34.43 -4.21
C PHE A 1104 16.73 34.50 -4.01
N GLU A 1105 17.46 33.46 -4.40
CA GLU A 1105 18.91 33.43 -4.24
C GLU A 1105 19.61 34.54 -5.05
N MET A 1106 19.15 34.80 -6.28
CA MET A 1106 19.68 35.90 -7.09
C MET A 1106 19.48 37.27 -6.41
N ALA A 1107 18.30 37.52 -5.83
CA ALA A 1107 18.03 38.76 -5.09
C ALA A 1107 18.93 38.88 -3.86
N MET A 1108 19.07 37.81 -3.07
CA MET A 1108 19.90 37.80 -1.87
C MET A 1108 21.38 38.02 -2.18
N ARG A 1109 21.93 37.41 -3.24
CA ARG A 1109 23.31 37.67 -3.68
C ARG A 1109 23.55 39.16 -3.98
N LYS A 1110 22.63 39.79 -4.71
CA LYS A 1110 22.70 41.23 -5.00
C LYS A 1110 22.68 42.04 -3.70
N THR A 1111 21.76 41.74 -2.79
CA THR A 1111 21.64 42.46 -1.52
C THR A 1111 22.90 42.31 -0.65
N LEU A 1112 23.44 41.10 -0.52
CA LEU A 1112 24.67 40.85 0.25
C LEU A 1112 25.87 41.61 -0.34
N PHE A 1113 26.00 41.64 -1.67
CA PHE A 1113 27.07 42.40 -2.32
C PHE A 1113 26.97 43.91 -2.01
N HIS A 1114 25.77 44.49 -2.07
CA HIS A 1114 25.54 45.90 -1.70
C HIS A 1114 25.80 46.19 -0.22
N LEU A 1115 25.68 45.18 0.64
CA LEU A 1115 25.95 45.27 2.08
C LEU A 1115 27.43 45.01 2.44
N GLY A 1116 28.30 44.81 1.46
CA GLY A 1116 29.74 44.66 1.66
C GLY A 1116 30.23 43.23 1.92
N PHE A 1117 29.42 42.21 1.63
CA PHE A 1117 29.86 40.81 1.68
C PHE A 1117 30.62 40.42 0.41
N ASN A 1118 31.76 39.77 0.57
CA ASN A 1118 32.57 39.21 -0.51
C ASN A 1118 32.00 37.86 -0.98
N SER A 1119 32.26 37.51 -2.25
CA SER A 1119 31.85 36.21 -2.83
C SER A 1119 32.44 34.99 -2.11
N SER A 1120 33.56 35.15 -1.39
CA SER A 1120 34.13 34.08 -0.57
C SER A 1120 33.38 33.84 0.74
N GLN A 1121 32.56 34.79 1.19
CA GLN A 1121 31.83 34.74 2.46
C GLN A 1121 30.41 34.21 2.31
N TRP A 1122 29.92 33.93 1.10
CA TRP A 1122 28.60 33.36 0.92
C TRP A 1122 28.57 32.17 -0.03
N PHE A 1123 27.56 31.32 0.13
CA PHE A 1123 27.28 30.16 -0.70
C PHE A 1123 25.81 30.14 -1.11
N SER A 1124 25.56 29.80 -2.38
CA SER A 1124 24.24 29.78 -3.00
C SER A 1124 24.07 28.44 -3.73
N PHE A 1125 23.09 27.65 -3.30
CA PHE A 1125 22.83 26.34 -3.90
C PHE A 1125 22.40 26.45 -5.37
N ALA A 1126 21.73 27.53 -5.77
CA ALA A 1126 21.34 27.75 -7.16
C ALA A 1126 22.47 28.22 -8.09
N ALA A 1127 23.62 28.64 -7.55
CA ALA A 1127 24.78 29.11 -8.32
C ALA A 1127 25.98 28.15 -8.25
N ASP A 1128 25.74 26.90 -7.81
CA ASP A 1128 26.76 25.87 -7.84
C ASP A 1128 26.98 25.41 -9.30
N ASP A 1129 28.23 25.50 -9.77
CA ASP A 1129 28.62 25.21 -11.15
C ASP A 1129 28.27 23.77 -11.55
N ASN A 1130 28.22 22.83 -10.58
CA ASN A 1130 27.85 21.44 -10.80
C ASN A 1130 26.35 21.25 -11.14
N ILE A 1131 25.47 22.13 -10.66
CA ILE A 1131 24.05 22.12 -11.08
C ILE A 1131 23.91 22.77 -12.46
N SER A 1132 24.67 23.83 -12.70
CA SER A 1132 24.63 24.61 -13.95
C SER A 1132 25.26 23.88 -15.15
N ALA A 1133 26.18 22.94 -14.92
CA ALA A 1133 26.79 22.09 -15.94
C ALA A 1133 25.98 20.82 -16.26
N HIS A 1134 25.03 20.44 -15.39
CA HIS A 1134 24.19 19.25 -15.56
C HIS A 1134 22.74 19.54 -15.98
N LEU A 1135 22.24 20.74 -15.71
CA LEU A 1135 21.03 21.31 -16.33
C LEU A 1135 21.35 21.79 -17.75
#